data_AF-A0A813Y5T7-F1
#
_entry.id   AF-A0A813Y5T7-F1
#
_cell.length_a   1.000
_cell.length_b   1.000
_cell.length_c   1.000
_cell.angle_alpha   90.00
_cell.angle_beta   90.00
_cell.angle_gamma   90.00
#
_symmetry.space_group_name_H-M   'P 1'
#
loop_
_entity.id
_entity.type
_entity.pdbx_description
1 polymer ?
#
loop_
_entity_poly.entity_id
_entity_poly.type
_entity_poly.pdbx_seq_one_letter_code
_entity_poly.pdbx_strand_id
1 'polypeptide(L)'
;MDRKIRRSVSNADRLRELLDISNDNEKSTLDQVKSRHNFKETPQIDDLIRLIQSTESVNQQLLIENKFLKDETQLLKTNILNLVNENSLLHKELKNATVLEILNEVQTNPNFTQNQNNSQTDASLKEELHQSQLLINELQKKLELALKTKSHLGSNTLDQIESDPLIFNSKFNEELEIKLRQIDSLKNEIDLLNKSKVYMKNKLEECEAKENELLSQIKKYVDLVKHLEMEKNQAYGERDIYREDKINTDKKLETILRDFNEKILSEKEIILENVESQIKKLTEENQILEERSFKQENLIDRLTRDKIDLISELESYKQKCNSIDFDTHRMAETLRNKYLDVLKERDILLQENKRVRHDYDLYVKQNDQDKFCLRDELNTTRNRLLDVEKDLINSQEQCIKLTEQLNKLEADIVSIKHSKEVIENQRQDNIKQLTNKYQERESQLAQGIEAIQARYCLTVKELEELVDSQKKLINNLRSELKTCNEQLELLALKYKQDVEHLSNQCYEMTIRLGKYETRVNEYEMQNVKHNELHDKMKDRLKELTTKIQFQQDALEKSKSNETLMTSTNLQLIQEVSSLKDQIKLLKMPNRNTNNVKKASQAENSYNSLNNMLNMTSRIDLGTINTVRSAIENSLYSMKSN
;
A
#
# COMPACT_ATOMS: atom_id res chain seq x y z
N MET A 1 -88.64 -38.54 -59.79
CA MET A 1 -87.59 -37.70 -59.14
C MET A 1 -86.46 -38.55 -58.53
N ASP A 2 -86.79 -39.71 -57.97
CA ASP A 2 -85.95 -40.79 -57.43
C ASP A 2 -84.43 -40.73 -57.58
N ARG A 3 -83.90 -40.68 -58.81
CA ARG A 3 -82.44 -40.77 -59.04
C ARG A 3 -81.67 -39.57 -58.44
N LYS A 4 -82.29 -38.40 -58.25
CA LYS A 4 -81.70 -37.31 -57.47
C LYS A 4 -81.78 -37.59 -55.96
N ILE A 5 -82.94 -38.03 -55.47
CA ILE A 5 -83.20 -38.30 -54.04
C ILE A 5 -82.27 -39.42 -53.51
N ARG A 6 -82.12 -40.52 -54.26
CA ARG A 6 -81.22 -41.62 -53.88
C ARG A 6 -79.74 -41.20 -53.85
N ARG A 7 -79.34 -40.22 -54.69
CA ARG A 7 -77.98 -39.63 -54.65
C ARG A 7 -77.80 -38.67 -53.47
N SER A 8 -78.79 -37.84 -53.13
CA SER A 8 -78.69 -36.97 -51.95
C SER A 8 -78.69 -37.76 -50.64
N VAL A 9 -79.46 -38.85 -50.54
CA VAL A 9 -79.41 -39.76 -49.38
C VAL A 9 -78.05 -40.44 -49.29
N SER A 10 -77.58 -41.10 -50.36
CA SER A 10 -76.27 -41.76 -50.37
C SER A 10 -75.09 -40.82 -50.07
N ASN A 11 -75.16 -39.54 -50.48
CA ASN A 11 -74.17 -38.54 -50.10
C ASN A 11 -74.26 -38.12 -48.62
N ALA A 12 -75.47 -38.05 -48.05
CA ALA A 12 -75.68 -37.74 -46.64
C ALA A 12 -75.22 -38.88 -45.71
N ASP A 13 -75.46 -40.13 -46.09
CA ASP A 13 -74.97 -41.31 -45.36
C ASP A 13 -73.44 -41.34 -45.34
N ARG A 14 -72.80 -41.06 -46.48
CA ARG A 14 -71.34 -41.00 -46.62
C ARG A 14 -70.69 -39.81 -45.88
N LEU A 15 -71.41 -38.70 -45.72
CA LEU A 15 -70.99 -37.60 -44.85
C LEU A 15 -71.10 -37.96 -43.36
N ARG A 16 -72.07 -38.81 -42.98
CA ARG A 16 -72.22 -39.30 -41.60
C ARG A 16 -71.10 -40.29 -41.25
N GLU A 17 -70.79 -41.22 -42.16
CA GLU A 17 -69.66 -42.15 -42.06
C GLU A 17 -68.32 -41.41 -41.85
N LEU A 18 -68.07 -40.33 -42.60
CA LEU A 18 -66.87 -39.49 -42.42
C LEU A 18 -66.85 -38.71 -41.10
N LEU A 19 -68.01 -38.29 -40.58
CA LEU A 19 -68.13 -37.64 -39.28
C LEU A 19 -67.83 -38.61 -38.13
N ASP A 20 -68.35 -39.84 -38.19
CA ASP A 20 -68.09 -40.87 -37.17
C ASP A 20 -66.60 -41.28 -37.15
N ILE A 21 -65.97 -41.43 -38.32
CA ILE A 21 -64.51 -41.64 -38.44
C ILE A 21 -63.72 -40.47 -37.85
N SER A 22 -64.18 -39.22 -37.98
CA SER A 22 -63.53 -38.06 -37.35
C SER A 22 -63.63 -38.13 -35.82
N ASN A 23 -64.82 -38.43 -35.28
CA ASN A 23 -65.08 -38.50 -33.85
C ASN A 23 -64.27 -39.62 -33.16
N ASP A 24 -64.12 -40.78 -33.78
CA ASP A 24 -63.34 -41.89 -33.21
C ASP A 24 -61.82 -41.61 -33.22
N ASN A 25 -61.32 -40.83 -34.17
CA ASN A 25 -59.92 -40.36 -34.16
C ASN A 25 -59.66 -39.34 -33.03
N GLU A 26 -60.58 -38.41 -32.77
CA GLU A 26 -60.49 -37.49 -31.62
C GLU A 26 -60.55 -38.24 -30.27
N LYS A 27 -61.40 -39.27 -30.15
CA LYS A 27 -61.43 -40.15 -28.96
C LYS A 27 -60.13 -40.92 -28.76
N SER A 28 -59.64 -41.57 -29.82
CA SER A 28 -58.43 -42.39 -29.80
C SER A 28 -57.20 -41.59 -29.38
N THR A 29 -57.06 -40.35 -29.89
CA THR A 29 -55.98 -39.45 -29.50
C THR A 29 -56.12 -38.95 -28.05
N LEU A 30 -57.32 -38.60 -27.61
CA LEU A 30 -57.56 -38.10 -26.25
C LEU A 30 -57.23 -39.15 -25.15
N ASP A 31 -57.53 -40.42 -25.37
CA ASP A 31 -57.24 -41.48 -24.38
C ASP A 31 -55.78 -41.99 -24.46
N GLN A 32 -55.11 -41.85 -25.60
CA GLN A 32 -53.65 -42.01 -25.71
C GLN A 32 -52.87 -40.94 -24.94
N VAL A 33 -53.40 -39.71 -24.82
CA VAL A 33 -52.79 -38.65 -23.99
C VAL A 33 -52.97 -38.96 -22.50
N LYS A 34 -54.18 -39.32 -22.05
CA LYS A 34 -54.46 -39.62 -20.63
C LYS A 34 -53.67 -40.81 -20.08
N SER A 35 -53.48 -41.85 -20.87
CA SER A 35 -52.76 -43.07 -20.45
C SER A 35 -51.25 -42.88 -20.25
N ARG A 36 -50.65 -41.77 -20.71
CA ARG A 36 -49.21 -41.47 -20.60
C ARG A 36 -48.82 -40.60 -19.39
N HIS A 37 -49.72 -40.32 -18.46
CA HIS A 37 -49.43 -39.49 -17.26
C HIS A 37 -49.20 -40.31 -15.97
N ASN A 38 -48.17 -41.16 -16.00
CA ASN A 38 -47.59 -41.81 -14.81
C ASN A 38 -46.15 -41.32 -14.57
N PHE A 39 -45.99 -40.02 -14.31
CA PHE A 39 -44.70 -39.45 -13.90
C PHE A 39 -44.33 -39.86 -12.47
N LYS A 40 -43.60 -40.98 -12.33
CA LYS A 40 -42.89 -41.35 -11.09
C LYS A 40 -41.42 -41.72 -11.28
N GLU A 41 -40.97 -41.90 -12.52
CA GLU A 41 -39.56 -42.12 -12.85
C GLU A 41 -39.13 -41.06 -13.87
N THR A 42 -37.94 -40.49 -13.68
CA THR A 42 -37.34 -39.57 -14.66
C THR A 42 -36.87 -40.37 -15.87
N PRO A 43 -37.27 -40.02 -17.11
CA PRO A 43 -36.84 -40.76 -18.30
C PRO A 43 -35.31 -40.73 -18.43
N GLN A 44 -34.72 -41.84 -18.86
CA GLN A 44 -33.27 -41.94 -19.03
C GLN A 44 -32.79 -41.02 -20.15
N ILE A 45 -31.53 -40.58 -20.06
CA ILE A 45 -30.93 -39.63 -21.01
C ILE A 45 -30.99 -40.18 -22.45
N ASP A 46 -30.78 -41.48 -22.63
CA ASP A 46 -30.87 -42.13 -23.96
C ASP A 46 -32.29 -42.10 -24.54
N ASP A 47 -33.33 -42.16 -23.71
CA ASP A 47 -34.72 -42.05 -24.16
C ASP A 47 -35.11 -40.62 -24.48
N LEU A 48 -34.58 -39.63 -23.74
CA LEU A 48 -34.67 -38.22 -24.09
C LEU A 48 -33.96 -37.93 -25.42
N ILE A 49 -32.77 -38.48 -25.66
CA ILE A 49 -32.04 -38.34 -26.93
C ILE A 49 -32.82 -38.98 -28.09
N ARG A 50 -33.32 -40.21 -27.91
CA ARG A 50 -34.18 -40.88 -28.90
C ARG A 50 -35.46 -40.09 -29.19
N LEU A 51 -36.09 -39.52 -28.17
CA LEU A 51 -37.29 -38.69 -28.33
C LEU A 51 -36.99 -37.39 -29.08
N ILE A 52 -35.89 -36.70 -28.74
CA ILE A 52 -35.44 -35.48 -29.44
C ILE A 52 -35.20 -35.79 -30.92
N GLN A 53 -34.40 -36.81 -31.24
CA GLN A 53 -34.12 -37.22 -32.62
C GLN A 53 -35.40 -37.60 -33.40
N SER A 54 -36.35 -38.27 -32.75
CA SER A 54 -37.66 -38.59 -33.33
C SER A 54 -38.48 -37.32 -33.62
N THR A 55 -38.58 -36.40 -32.66
CA THR A 55 -39.30 -35.12 -32.86
C THR A 55 -38.62 -34.21 -33.88
N GLU A 56 -37.30 -34.24 -33.98
CA GLU A 56 -36.53 -33.49 -34.98
C GLU A 56 -36.79 -34.04 -36.39
N SER A 57 -36.81 -35.37 -36.57
CA SER A 57 -37.21 -36.03 -37.82
C SER A 57 -38.65 -35.66 -38.24
N VAL A 58 -39.61 -35.73 -37.31
CA VAL A 58 -41.00 -35.31 -37.57
C VAL A 58 -41.10 -33.84 -37.93
N ASN A 59 -40.36 -32.95 -37.24
CA ASN A 59 -40.31 -31.53 -37.58
C ASN A 59 -39.70 -31.28 -38.96
N GLN A 60 -38.66 -32.01 -39.37
CA GLN A 60 -38.10 -31.92 -40.72
C GLN A 60 -39.12 -32.36 -41.78
N GLN A 61 -39.86 -33.45 -41.54
CA GLN A 61 -40.93 -33.90 -42.44
C GLN A 61 -42.06 -32.86 -42.55
N LEU A 62 -42.53 -32.31 -41.42
CA LEU A 62 -43.55 -31.26 -41.39
C LEU A 62 -43.08 -29.96 -42.06
N LEU A 63 -41.79 -29.62 -42.01
CA LEU A 63 -41.22 -28.48 -42.74
C LEU A 63 -41.20 -28.70 -44.26
N ILE A 64 -40.91 -29.93 -44.71
CA ILE A 64 -40.98 -30.31 -46.13
C ILE A 64 -42.43 -30.25 -46.62
N GLU A 65 -43.38 -30.77 -45.84
CA GLU A 65 -44.81 -30.78 -46.16
C GLU A 65 -45.41 -29.36 -46.18
N ASN A 66 -45.09 -28.52 -45.18
CA ASN A 66 -45.48 -27.10 -45.18
C ASN A 66 -44.89 -26.34 -46.38
N LYS A 67 -43.66 -26.67 -46.82
CA LYS A 67 -43.08 -26.08 -48.03
C LYS A 67 -43.85 -26.54 -49.27
N PHE A 68 -44.12 -27.83 -49.42
CA PHE A 68 -44.90 -28.36 -50.54
C PHE A 68 -46.29 -27.71 -50.63
N LEU A 69 -47.03 -27.66 -49.53
CA LEU A 69 -48.35 -27.02 -49.46
C LEU A 69 -48.29 -25.52 -49.79
N LYS A 70 -47.24 -24.82 -49.35
CA LYS A 70 -47.02 -23.40 -49.68
C LYS A 70 -46.75 -23.19 -51.17
N ASP A 71 -45.90 -24.01 -51.77
CA ASP A 71 -45.54 -23.94 -53.18
C ASP A 71 -46.76 -24.30 -54.06
N GLU A 72 -47.55 -25.32 -53.69
CA GLU A 72 -48.82 -25.67 -54.34
C GLU A 72 -49.89 -24.59 -54.17
N THR A 73 -50.00 -23.96 -52.99
CA THR A 73 -50.92 -22.82 -52.78
C THR A 73 -50.53 -21.61 -53.63
N GLN A 74 -49.23 -21.37 -53.85
CA GLN A 74 -48.77 -20.33 -54.78
C GLN A 74 -49.12 -20.66 -56.24
N LEU A 75 -48.98 -21.92 -56.65
CA LEU A 75 -49.40 -22.39 -57.97
C LEU A 75 -50.91 -22.21 -58.16
N LEU A 76 -51.73 -22.63 -57.19
CA LEU A 76 -53.18 -22.48 -57.21
C LEU A 76 -53.60 -21.01 -57.29
N LYS A 77 -52.97 -20.13 -56.51
CA LYS A 77 -53.19 -18.67 -56.55
C LYS A 77 -52.85 -18.10 -57.93
N THR A 78 -51.79 -18.57 -58.57
CA THR A 78 -51.37 -18.13 -59.92
C THR A 78 -52.38 -18.57 -60.97
N ASN A 79 -52.87 -19.82 -60.89
CA ASN A 79 -53.91 -20.33 -61.78
C ASN A 79 -55.25 -19.59 -61.61
N ILE A 80 -55.65 -19.28 -60.37
CA ILE A 80 -56.84 -18.46 -60.10
C ILE A 80 -56.67 -17.03 -60.66
N LEU A 81 -55.50 -16.42 -60.52
CA LEU A 81 -55.22 -15.09 -61.10
C LEU A 81 -55.35 -15.11 -62.63
N ASN A 82 -54.85 -16.16 -63.29
CA ASN A 82 -54.98 -16.34 -64.74
C ASN A 82 -56.45 -16.50 -65.15
N LEU A 83 -57.22 -17.35 -64.45
CA LEU A 83 -58.67 -17.53 -64.70
C LEU A 83 -59.48 -16.24 -64.45
N VAL A 84 -59.09 -15.40 -63.48
CA VAL A 84 -59.72 -14.09 -63.24
C VAL A 84 -59.40 -13.11 -64.37
N ASN A 85 -58.15 -13.11 -64.88
CA ASN A 85 -57.77 -12.30 -66.03
C ASN A 85 -58.49 -12.75 -67.31
N GLU A 86 -58.60 -14.06 -67.54
CA GLU A 86 -59.34 -14.66 -68.66
C GLU A 86 -60.83 -14.31 -68.60
N ASN A 87 -61.48 -14.49 -67.45
CA ASN A 87 -62.88 -14.03 -67.25
C ASN A 87 -63.03 -12.51 -67.42
N SER A 88 -62.03 -11.70 -67.04
CA SER A 88 -62.05 -10.25 -67.28
C SER A 88 -61.96 -9.89 -68.76
N LEU A 89 -61.24 -10.67 -69.57
CA LEU A 89 -61.19 -10.53 -71.02
C LEU A 89 -62.50 -10.98 -71.66
N LEU A 90 -62.99 -12.18 -71.32
CA LEU A 90 -64.27 -12.70 -71.81
C LEU A 90 -65.45 -11.79 -71.44
N HIS A 91 -65.49 -11.18 -70.25
CA HIS A 91 -66.50 -10.17 -69.90
C HIS A 91 -66.37 -8.88 -70.71
N LYS A 92 -65.17 -8.46 -71.13
CA LYS A 92 -64.99 -7.31 -72.03
C LYS A 92 -65.44 -7.66 -73.45
N GLU A 93 -65.13 -8.84 -73.94
CA GLU A 93 -65.58 -9.34 -75.24
C GLU A 93 -67.09 -9.50 -75.30
N LEU A 94 -67.71 -10.11 -74.29
CA LEU A 94 -69.17 -10.22 -74.16
C LEU A 94 -69.85 -8.84 -74.06
N LYS A 95 -69.24 -7.90 -73.31
CA LYS A 95 -69.74 -6.51 -73.24
C LYS A 95 -69.62 -5.78 -74.57
N ASN A 96 -68.53 -5.98 -75.32
CA ASN A 96 -68.36 -5.39 -76.64
C ASN A 96 -69.34 -6.02 -77.65
N ALA A 97 -69.54 -7.34 -77.61
CA ALA A 97 -70.51 -8.05 -78.43
C ALA A 97 -71.94 -7.56 -78.17
N THR A 98 -72.39 -7.54 -76.92
CA THR A 98 -73.72 -7.03 -76.55
C THR A 98 -73.91 -5.54 -76.86
N VAL A 99 -72.86 -4.70 -76.75
CA VAL A 99 -72.93 -3.30 -77.21
C VAL A 99 -73.07 -3.20 -78.73
N LEU A 100 -72.37 -4.04 -79.51
CA LEU A 100 -72.53 -4.11 -80.97
C LEU A 100 -73.90 -4.66 -81.38
N GLU A 101 -74.44 -5.62 -80.64
CA GLU A 101 -75.77 -6.21 -80.83
C GLU A 101 -76.87 -5.17 -80.57
N ILE A 102 -76.81 -4.46 -79.45
CA ILE A 102 -77.71 -3.33 -79.13
C ILE A 102 -77.59 -2.21 -80.19
N LEU A 103 -76.38 -1.89 -80.66
CA LEU A 103 -76.18 -0.90 -81.73
C LEU A 103 -76.79 -1.35 -83.06
N ASN A 104 -76.73 -2.65 -83.39
CA ASN A 104 -77.43 -3.22 -84.55
C ASN A 104 -78.95 -3.19 -84.39
N GLU A 105 -79.49 -3.54 -83.21
CA GLU A 105 -80.94 -3.47 -82.94
C GLU A 105 -81.46 -2.03 -83.06
N VAL A 106 -80.74 -1.05 -82.51
CA VAL A 106 -81.06 0.38 -82.63
C VAL A 106 -80.96 0.89 -84.07
N GLN A 107 -80.06 0.34 -84.90
CA GLN A 107 -79.96 0.68 -86.33
C GLN A 107 -80.99 -0.04 -87.20
N THR A 108 -81.57 -1.16 -86.75
CA THR A 108 -82.53 -1.96 -87.53
C THR A 108 -83.99 -1.77 -87.11
N ASN A 109 -84.26 -1.22 -85.92
CA ASN A 109 -85.62 -0.92 -85.43
C ASN A 109 -85.73 0.51 -84.85
N PRO A 110 -86.18 1.52 -85.63
CA PRO A 110 -86.26 2.91 -85.18
C PRO A 110 -87.41 3.22 -84.18
N ASN A 111 -88.07 2.20 -83.61
CA ASN A 111 -89.31 2.35 -82.83
C ASN A 111 -89.16 2.22 -81.31
N PHE A 112 -87.94 2.02 -80.76
CA PHE A 112 -87.78 1.62 -79.34
C PHE A 112 -87.24 2.70 -78.37
N THR A 113 -87.12 3.96 -78.80
CA THR A 113 -86.56 5.05 -77.97
C THR A 113 -87.43 6.32 -77.90
N GLN A 114 -88.76 6.17 -77.92
CA GLN A 114 -89.69 7.21 -77.44
C GLN A 114 -90.68 6.65 -76.41
N ASN A 115 -90.30 6.71 -75.13
CA ASN A 115 -91.25 6.58 -74.02
C ASN A 115 -91.01 7.64 -72.94
N GLN A 116 -90.88 8.89 -73.41
CA GLN A 116 -91.00 10.13 -72.64
C GLN A 116 -91.47 11.25 -73.59
N ASN A 117 -92.26 12.20 -73.07
CA ASN A 117 -92.83 13.37 -73.74
C ASN A 117 -94.02 13.14 -74.69
N ASN A 118 -95.24 13.28 -74.14
CA ASN A 118 -96.48 13.50 -74.91
C ASN A 118 -96.36 14.77 -75.79
N SER A 119 -96.80 14.72 -77.07
CA SER A 119 -97.44 15.85 -77.80
C SER A 119 -97.56 15.67 -79.34
N GLN A 120 -98.07 14.54 -79.87
CA GLN A 120 -98.18 14.38 -81.33
C GLN A 120 -99.35 13.54 -81.87
N THR A 121 -100.57 13.76 -81.35
CA THR A 121 -101.82 13.09 -81.80
C THR A 121 -102.94 14.07 -82.22
N ASP A 122 -102.59 15.33 -82.55
CA ASP A 122 -103.57 16.43 -82.68
C ASP A 122 -103.57 17.11 -84.08
N ALA A 123 -102.90 16.50 -85.06
CA ALA A 123 -102.85 16.94 -86.46
C ALA A 123 -103.85 16.15 -87.35
N SER A 124 -103.71 14.83 -87.42
CA SER A 124 -104.49 13.97 -88.35
C SER A 124 -106.01 14.06 -88.15
N LEU A 125 -106.48 14.24 -86.91
CA LEU A 125 -107.91 14.28 -86.58
C LEU A 125 -108.61 15.61 -86.93
N LYS A 126 -107.86 16.67 -87.24
CA LYS A 126 -108.45 17.96 -87.67
C LYS A 126 -108.71 18.02 -89.17
N GLU A 127 -107.99 17.22 -89.95
CA GLU A 127 -108.07 17.24 -91.41
C GLU A 127 -109.28 16.43 -91.92
N GLU A 128 -109.55 15.25 -91.36
CA GLU A 128 -110.75 14.46 -91.65
C GLU A 128 -112.06 15.16 -91.20
N LEU A 129 -112.02 15.89 -90.08
CA LEU A 129 -113.16 16.65 -89.58
C LEU A 129 -113.50 17.83 -90.52
N HIS A 130 -112.50 18.50 -91.08
CA HIS A 130 -112.70 19.59 -92.03
C HIS A 130 -113.27 19.09 -93.37
N GLN A 131 -112.79 17.95 -93.88
CA GLN A 131 -113.31 17.34 -95.11
C GLN A 131 -114.75 16.83 -94.94
N SER A 132 -115.07 16.24 -93.79
CA SER A 132 -116.45 15.80 -93.47
C SER A 132 -117.44 16.97 -93.43
N GLN A 133 -117.02 18.13 -92.93
CA GLN A 133 -117.87 19.32 -92.83
C GLN A 133 -118.20 19.95 -94.19
N LEU A 134 -117.36 19.76 -95.22
CA LEU A 134 -117.61 20.27 -96.57
C LEU A 134 -118.67 19.44 -97.32
N LEU A 135 -118.62 18.11 -97.20
CA LEU A 135 -119.55 17.20 -97.90
C LEU A 135 -121.02 17.40 -97.47
N ILE A 136 -121.24 17.75 -96.20
CA ILE A 136 -122.58 18.03 -95.64
C ILE A 136 -123.21 19.27 -96.29
N ASN A 137 -122.40 20.29 -96.59
CA ASN A 137 -122.87 21.54 -97.21
C ASN A 137 -123.27 21.38 -98.69
N GLU A 138 -122.67 20.44 -99.42
CA GLU A 138 -123.08 20.14 -100.80
C GLU A 138 -124.41 19.36 -100.87
N LEU A 139 -124.64 18.43 -99.93
CA LEU A 139 -125.84 17.59 -99.93
C LEU A 139 -127.11 18.34 -99.53
N GLN A 140 -127.01 19.34 -98.64
CA GLN A 140 -128.15 20.20 -98.29
C GLN A 140 -128.64 21.07 -99.46
N LYS A 141 -127.85 21.26 -100.52
CA LYS A 141 -128.19 22.09 -101.69
C LYS A 141 -128.92 21.34 -102.81
N LYS A 142 -129.31 20.07 -102.61
CA LYS A 142 -129.93 19.21 -103.63
C LYS A 142 -131.33 18.66 -103.25
N LEU A 143 -131.93 19.09 -102.14
CA LEU A 143 -133.17 18.51 -101.59
C LEU A 143 -134.44 19.39 -101.75
N GLU A 144 -134.42 20.44 -102.58
CA GLU A 144 -135.53 21.41 -102.69
C GLU A 144 -136.28 21.39 -104.05
N LEU A 145 -136.01 20.41 -104.93
CA LEU A 145 -136.62 20.32 -106.27
C LEU A 145 -137.02 18.89 -106.69
N ALA A 146 -138.12 18.36 -106.12
CA ALA A 146 -139.04 17.42 -106.80
C ALA A 146 -140.26 17.06 -105.93
N LEU A 147 -141.45 17.61 -106.22
CA LEU A 147 -142.71 17.16 -105.63
C LEU A 147 -143.87 17.17 -106.65
N LYS A 148 -144.75 16.16 -106.53
CA LYS A 148 -146.09 15.99 -107.15
C LYS A 148 -146.19 15.63 -108.64
N THR A 149 -146.57 14.37 -108.90
CA THR A 149 -147.74 13.96 -109.74
C THR A 149 -148.06 12.47 -109.49
N LYS A 150 -149.28 11.92 -109.65
CA LYS A 150 -150.69 12.39 -109.43
C LYS A 150 -151.62 11.15 -109.63
N SER A 151 -152.85 11.13 -109.11
CA SER A 151 -153.87 10.07 -109.38
C SER A 151 -155.33 10.57 -109.22
N HIS A 152 -156.33 9.71 -109.53
CA HIS A 152 -157.81 9.86 -109.36
C HIS A 152 -158.56 10.76 -110.40
N LEU A 153 -159.83 10.53 -110.84
CA LEU A 153 -160.83 9.41 -110.79
C LEU A 153 -162.00 9.69 -111.80
N GLY A 154 -162.95 8.75 -112.06
CA GLY A 154 -164.35 9.07 -112.53
C GLY A 154 -164.97 8.24 -113.70
N SER A 155 -166.32 8.06 -113.73
CA SER A 155 -167.11 7.26 -114.72
C SER A 155 -168.64 7.57 -114.70
N ASN A 156 -169.42 7.27 -115.78
CA ASN A 156 -170.79 6.63 -115.83
C ASN A 156 -171.64 6.93 -117.12
N THR A 157 -172.73 6.14 -117.38
CA THR A 157 -173.52 6.04 -118.66
C THR A 157 -175.03 5.66 -118.50
N LEU A 158 -175.89 5.74 -119.55
CA LEU A 158 -177.28 5.13 -119.63
C LEU A 158 -177.87 5.01 -121.09
N ASP A 159 -179.14 4.55 -121.27
CA ASP A 159 -179.66 3.71 -122.42
C ASP A 159 -180.80 4.27 -123.38
N GLN A 160 -181.74 3.41 -123.88
CA GLN A 160 -182.41 3.34 -125.23
C GLN A 160 -183.98 3.47 -125.25
N ILE A 161 -184.70 3.32 -126.42
CA ILE A 161 -186.07 2.67 -126.67
C ILE A 161 -186.71 2.94 -128.10
N GLU A 162 -187.79 2.21 -128.52
CA GLU A 162 -188.47 2.06 -129.87
C GLU A 162 -190.02 1.77 -129.80
N SER A 163 -190.91 1.99 -130.84
CA SER A 163 -192.22 1.24 -131.11
C SER A 163 -193.29 1.69 -132.21
N ASP A 164 -194.04 0.70 -132.81
CA ASP A 164 -195.42 0.62 -133.45
C ASP A 164 -195.82 1.45 -134.75
N PRO A 165 -197.07 1.50 -135.38
CA PRO A 165 -198.36 0.72 -135.39
C PRO A 165 -199.18 0.54 -136.78
N LEU A 166 -200.46 0.01 -136.76
CA LEU A 166 -201.65 0.16 -137.73
C LEU A 166 -201.83 -0.86 -138.95
N ILE A 167 -202.97 -1.16 -139.68
CA ILE A 167 -204.47 -0.90 -139.70
C ILE A 167 -205.33 -1.99 -140.53
N PHE A 168 -206.59 -1.77 -141.04
CA PHE A 168 -207.64 -2.80 -141.41
C PHE A 168 -208.55 -2.62 -142.70
N ASN A 169 -209.48 -3.60 -143.00
CA ASN A 169 -210.79 -3.61 -143.77
C ASN A 169 -210.94 -3.98 -145.30
N SER A 170 -212.08 -4.52 -145.86
CA SER A 170 -213.37 -5.10 -145.34
C SER A 170 -214.29 -5.85 -146.38
N LYS A 171 -215.14 -6.80 -145.90
CA LYS A 171 -216.45 -7.37 -146.41
C LYS A 171 -216.50 -8.09 -147.80
N PHE A 172 -216.98 -9.35 -148.02
CA PHE A 172 -218.09 -10.21 -147.47
C PHE A 172 -219.42 -10.06 -148.25
N ASN A 173 -220.14 -11.08 -148.76
CA ASN A 173 -219.93 -12.56 -148.89
C ASN A 173 -221.07 -13.21 -149.76
N GLU A 174 -220.77 -14.03 -150.78
CA GLU A 174 -221.68 -15.05 -151.35
C GLU A 174 -220.87 -16.12 -152.14
N GLU A 175 -220.42 -17.28 -151.67
CA GLU A 175 -220.40 -18.00 -150.39
C GLU A 175 -219.57 -19.31 -150.59
N LEU A 176 -219.38 -19.77 -151.85
CA LEU A 176 -218.71 -21.03 -152.18
C LEU A 176 -217.18 -20.93 -152.42
N GLU A 177 -216.69 -19.95 -153.19
CA GLU A 177 -215.23 -19.78 -153.46
C GLU A 177 -214.40 -19.50 -152.19
N ILE A 178 -215.04 -18.92 -151.17
CA ILE A 178 -214.40 -18.45 -149.94
C ILE A 178 -213.74 -19.61 -149.17
N LYS A 179 -214.33 -20.81 -149.22
CA LYS A 179 -213.82 -22.00 -148.53
C LYS A 179 -212.46 -22.48 -149.05
N LEU A 180 -212.19 -22.35 -150.35
CA LEU A 180 -210.93 -22.83 -150.93
C LEU A 180 -209.77 -21.90 -150.59
N ARG A 181 -209.95 -20.58 -150.71
CA ARG A 181 -208.87 -19.61 -150.40
C ARG A 181 -208.49 -19.59 -148.91
N GLN A 182 -209.42 -19.90 -148.00
CA GLN A 182 -209.14 -20.05 -146.56
C GLN A 182 -208.19 -21.21 -146.24
N ILE A 183 -208.18 -22.28 -147.05
CA ILE A 183 -207.27 -23.43 -146.83
C ILE A 183 -205.83 -23.03 -147.15
N ASP A 184 -205.60 -22.24 -148.19
CA ASP A 184 -204.25 -21.81 -148.58
C ASP A 184 -203.70 -20.66 -147.72
N SER A 185 -204.55 -19.82 -147.11
CA SER A 185 -204.08 -18.90 -146.06
C SER A 185 -203.59 -19.65 -144.81
N LEU A 186 -204.33 -20.67 -144.36
CA LEU A 186 -203.95 -21.49 -143.21
C LEU A 186 -202.66 -22.31 -143.45
N LYS A 187 -202.40 -22.78 -144.68
CA LYS A 187 -201.11 -23.40 -145.03
C LYS A 187 -199.95 -22.42 -144.86
N ASN A 188 -200.08 -21.20 -145.38
CA ASN A 188 -199.03 -20.17 -145.25
C ASN A 188 -198.77 -19.78 -143.78
N GLU A 189 -199.82 -19.73 -142.96
CA GLU A 189 -199.71 -19.49 -141.52
C GLU A 189 -198.99 -20.64 -140.80
N ILE A 190 -199.32 -21.89 -141.10
CA ILE A 190 -198.62 -23.08 -140.61
C ILE A 190 -197.13 -23.06 -141.03
N ASP A 191 -196.83 -22.62 -142.24
CA ASP A 191 -195.46 -22.54 -142.77
C ASP A 191 -194.65 -21.43 -142.08
N LEU A 192 -195.27 -20.29 -141.76
CA LEU A 192 -194.68 -19.21 -140.96
C LEU A 192 -194.45 -19.64 -139.51
N LEU A 193 -195.42 -20.33 -138.90
CA LEU A 193 -195.29 -20.90 -137.55
C LEU A 193 -194.21 -21.99 -137.49
N ASN A 194 -194.06 -22.83 -138.52
CA ASN A 194 -192.97 -23.80 -138.61
C ASN A 194 -191.60 -23.11 -138.77
N LYS A 195 -191.50 -22.05 -139.58
CA LYS A 195 -190.27 -21.24 -139.69
C LYS A 195 -189.92 -20.57 -138.36
N SER A 196 -190.90 -20.02 -137.65
CA SER A 196 -190.74 -19.46 -136.30
C SER A 196 -190.31 -20.53 -135.28
N LYS A 197 -190.92 -21.72 -135.30
CA LYS A 197 -190.56 -22.86 -134.45
C LYS A 197 -189.12 -23.34 -134.70
N VAL A 198 -188.69 -23.40 -135.96
CA VAL A 198 -187.29 -23.72 -136.31
C VAL A 198 -186.34 -22.62 -135.83
N TYR A 199 -186.69 -21.34 -136.04
CA TYR A 199 -185.88 -20.22 -135.53
C TYR A 199 -185.72 -20.25 -134.00
N MET A 200 -186.82 -20.46 -133.26
CA MET A 200 -186.80 -20.57 -131.80
C MET A 200 -186.04 -21.81 -131.32
N LYS A 201 -186.12 -22.95 -132.02
CA LYS A 201 -185.32 -24.14 -131.71
C LYS A 201 -183.83 -23.91 -131.95
N ASN A 202 -183.47 -23.30 -133.08
CA ASN A 202 -182.08 -22.94 -133.37
C ASN A 202 -181.53 -21.92 -132.35
N LYS A 203 -182.36 -20.98 -131.87
CA LYS A 203 -181.97 -20.03 -130.81
C LYS A 203 -181.86 -20.68 -129.43
N LEU A 204 -182.68 -21.68 -129.12
CA LEU A 204 -182.51 -22.50 -127.93
C LEU A 204 -181.19 -23.27 -127.99
N GLU A 205 -180.90 -23.94 -129.11
CA GLU A 205 -179.64 -24.66 -129.34
C GLU A 205 -178.41 -23.73 -129.30
N GLU A 206 -178.52 -22.50 -129.80
CA GLU A 206 -177.46 -21.48 -129.70
C GLU A 206 -177.23 -21.01 -128.24
N CYS A 207 -178.30 -20.90 -127.45
CA CYS A 207 -178.21 -20.58 -126.01
C CYS A 207 -177.64 -21.76 -125.21
N GLU A 208 -178.12 -22.98 -125.44
CA GLU A 208 -177.60 -24.21 -124.83
C GLU A 208 -176.11 -24.41 -125.17
N ALA A 209 -175.69 -24.14 -126.41
CA ALA A 209 -174.27 -24.19 -126.80
C ALA A 209 -173.42 -23.18 -126.01
N LYS A 210 -173.88 -21.94 -125.86
CA LYS A 210 -173.18 -20.90 -125.07
C LYS A 210 -173.18 -21.19 -123.58
N GLU A 211 -174.27 -21.74 -123.03
CA GLU A 211 -174.32 -22.17 -121.63
C GLU A 211 -173.33 -23.32 -121.38
N ASN A 212 -173.29 -24.33 -122.25
CA ASN A 212 -172.31 -25.41 -122.17
C ASN A 212 -170.86 -24.91 -122.33
N GLU A 213 -170.62 -23.90 -123.20
CA GLU A 213 -169.31 -23.27 -123.31
C GLU A 213 -168.93 -22.52 -122.01
N LEU A 214 -169.82 -21.70 -121.47
CA LEU A 214 -169.61 -20.97 -120.22
C LEU A 214 -169.40 -21.92 -119.03
N LEU A 215 -170.18 -22.99 -118.92
CA LEU A 215 -169.97 -24.05 -117.91
C LEU A 215 -168.61 -24.74 -118.07
N SER A 216 -168.16 -24.97 -119.31
CA SER A 216 -166.82 -25.50 -119.61
C SER A 216 -165.70 -24.52 -119.25
N GLN A 217 -165.88 -23.22 -119.52
CA GLN A 217 -164.95 -22.16 -119.11
C GLN A 217 -164.89 -22.02 -117.58
N ILE A 218 -166.05 -21.94 -116.91
CA ILE A 218 -166.16 -21.88 -115.44
C ILE A 218 -165.48 -23.09 -114.79
N LYS A 219 -165.69 -24.30 -115.34
CA LYS A 219 -165.01 -25.52 -114.85
C LYS A 219 -163.48 -25.40 -114.96
N LYS A 220 -162.96 -24.93 -116.10
CA LYS A 220 -161.51 -24.68 -116.28
C LYS A 220 -160.97 -23.66 -115.27
N TYR A 221 -161.70 -22.58 -115.02
CA TYR A 221 -161.31 -21.59 -114.02
C TYR A 221 -161.34 -22.16 -112.59
N VAL A 222 -162.36 -22.94 -112.24
CA VAL A 222 -162.47 -23.62 -110.94
C VAL A 222 -161.33 -24.62 -110.74
N ASP A 223 -160.99 -25.41 -111.76
CA ASP A 223 -159.89 -26.38 -111.67
C ASP A 223 -158.50 -25.70 -111.67
N LEU A 224 -158.34 -24.55 -112.34
CA LEU A 224 -157.15 -23.69 -112.23
C LEU A 224 -157.01 -23.04 -110.86
N VAL A 225 -158.10 -22.54 -110.26
CA VAL A 225 -158.08 -21.98 -108.90
C VAL A 225 -157.69 -23.05 -107.89
N LYS A 226 -158.24 -24.27 -107.98
CA LYS A 226 -157.80 -25.40 -107.15
C LYS A 226 -156.31 -25.72 -107.34
N HIS A 227 -155.78 -25.65 -108.56
CA HIS A 227 -154.36 -25.85 -108.82
C HIS A 227 -153.50 -24.82 -108.09
N LEU A 228 -153.82 -23.54 -108.25
CA LEU A 228 -153.14 -22.43 -107.58
C LEU A 228 -153.27 -22.49 -106.05
N GLU A 229 -154.40 -22.97 -105.52
CA GLU A 229 -154.59 -23.23 -104.09
C GLU A 229 -153.74 -24.41 -103.59
N MET A 230 -153.62 -25.50 -104.37
CA MET A 230 -152.72 -26.60 -104.04
C MET A 230 -151.24 -26.16 -104.07
N GLU A 231 -150.80 -25.44 -105.09
CA GLU A 231 -149.43 -24.91 -105.20
C GLU A 231 -149.11 -23.94 -104.05
N LYS A 232 -150.03 -23.03 -103.72
CA LYS A 232 -149.93 -22.12 -102.56
C LYS A 232 -149.81 -22.88 -101.24
N ASN A 233 -150.61 -23.94 -101.05
CA ASN A 233 -150.58 -24.75 -99.84
C ASN A 233 -149.30 -25.59 -99.75
N GLN A 234 -148.79 -26.12 -100.87
CA GLN A 234 -147.47 -26.76 -100.95
C GLN A 234 -146.35 -25.78 -100.58
N ALA A 235 -146.34 -24.58 -101.17
CA ALA A 235 -145.33 -23.56 -100.89
C ALA A 235 -145.36 -23.08 -99.41
N TYR A 236 -146.53 -23.06 -98.77
CA TYR A 236 -146.62 -22.84 -97.31
C TYR A 236 -146.07 -24.02 -96.50
N GLY A 237 -146.34 -25.26 -96.90
CA GLY A 237 -145.75 -26.45 -96.28
C GLY A 237 -144.23 -26.45 -96.36
N GLU A 238 -143.67 -26.21 -97.55
CA GLU A 238 -142.22 -26.09 -97.77
C GLU A 238 -141.61 -24.95 -96.95
N ARG A 239 -142.22 -23.75 -96.96
CA ARG A 239 -141.77 -22.60 -96.14
C ARG A 239 -141.75 -22.93 -94.65
N ASP A 240 -142.76 -23.63 -94.15
CA ASP A 240 -142.88 -23.91 -92.72
C ASP A 240 -141.97 -25.08 -92.29
N ILE A 241 -141.64 -26.01 -93.19
CA ILE A 241 -140.52 -26.96 -93.03
C ILE A 241 -139.19 -26.20 -92.94
N TYR A 242 -138.87 -25.31 -93.90
CA TYR A 242 -137.63 -24.53 -93.87
C TYR A 242 -137.52 -23.63 -92.63
N ARG A 243 -138.65 -23.13 -92.10
CA ARG A 243 -138.69 -22.40 -90.84
C ARG A 243 -138.34 -23.29 -89.65
N GLU A 244 -138.91 -24.48 -89.56
CA GLU A 244 -138.64 -25.41 -88.47
C GLU A 244 -137.20 -25.97 -88.54
N ASP A 245 -136.70 -26.26 -89.74
CA ASP A 245 -135.29 -26.62 -89.96
C ASP A 245 -134.36 -25.50 -89.49
N LYS A 246 -134.63 -24.23 -89.87
CA LYS A 246 -133.84 -23.08 -89.40
C LYS A 246 -133.87 -22.97 -87.88
N ILE A 247 -135.05 -23.05 -87.27
CA ILE A 247 -135.21 -23.00 -85.81
C ILE A 247 -134.43 -24.14 -85.15
N ASN A 248 -134.37 -25.32 -85.76
CA ASN A 248 -133.63 -26.46 -85.23
C ASN A 248 -132.12 -26.44 -85.55
N THR A 249 -131.65 -25.70 -86.56
CA THR A 249 -130.22 -25.37 -86.71
C THR A 249 -129.80 -24.31 -85.70
N ASP A 250 -130.62 -23.27 -85.49
CA ASP A 250 -130.34 -22.18 -84.56
C ASP A 250 -130.23 -22.74 -83.11
N LYS A 251 -131.19 -23.56 -82.65
CA LYS A 251 -131.12 -24.28 -81.35
C LYS A 251 -129.87 -25.16 -81.19
N LYS A 252 -129.44 -25.85 -82.26
CA LYS A 252 -128.23 -26.70 -82.24
C LYS A 252 -126.97 -25.85 -82.08
N LEU A 253 -126.87 -24.74 -82.80
CA LEU A 253 -125.76 -23.80 -82.71
C LEU A 253 -125.72 -23.12 -81.33
N GLU A 254 -126.85 -22.68 -80.79
CA GLU A 254 -126.94 -22.14 -79.42
C GLU A 254 -126.47 -23.15 -78.37
N THR A 255 -126.82 -24.43 -78.53
CA THR A 255 -126.39 -25.51 -77.61
C THR A 255 -124.88 -25.73 -77.73
N ILE A 256 -124.33 -25.87 -78.94
CA ILE A 256 -122.88 -26.03 -79.17
C ILE A 256 -122.10 -24.84 -78.62
N LEU A 257 -122.61 -23.61 -78.79
CA LEU A 257 -122.00 -22.39 -78.25
C LEU A 257 -122.07 -22.36 -76.72
N ARG A 258 -123.14 -22.86 -76.10
CA ARG A 258 -123.24 -22.99 -74.64
C ARG A 258 -122.22 -24.00 -74.12
N ASP A 259 -122.20 -25.22 -74.67
CA ASP A 259 -121.26 -26.29 -74.32
C ASP A 259 -119.79 -25.85 -74.46
N PHE A 260 -119.48 -25.02 -75.46
CA PHE A 260 -118.14 -24.48 -75.70
C PHE A 260 -117.76 -23.35 -74.72
N ASN A 261 -118.70 -22.46 -74.40
CA ASN A 261 -118.48 -21.43 -73.38
C ASN A 261 -118.33 -22.03 -71.98
N GLU A 262 -119.13 -23.04 -71.62
CA GLU A 262 -119.01 -23.76 -70.35
C GLU A 262 -117.64 -24.46 -70.22
N LYS A 263 -117.15 -25.10 -71.30
CA LYS A 263 -115.77 -25.63 -71.35
C LYS A 263 -114.71 -24.54 -71.13
N ILE A 264 -114.79 -23.43 -71.88
CA ILE A 264 -113.86 -22.29 -71.72
C ILE A 264 -113.88 -21.72 -70.30
N LEU A 265 -115.04 -21.66 -69.63
CA LEU A 265 -115.14 -21.23 -68.24
C LEU A 265 -114.45 -22.24 -67.31
N SER A 266 -114.75 -23.54 -67.43
CA SER A 266 -114.11 -24.58 -66.62
C SER A 266 -112.59 -24.64 -66.81
N GLU A 267 -112.09 -24.46 -68.05
CA GLU A 267 -110.65 -24.39 -68.32
C GLU A 267 -110.01 -23.16 -67.68
N LYS A 268 -110.69 -22.00 -67.71
CA LYS A 268 -110.22 -20.78 -67.04
C LYS A 268 -110.19 -20.93 -65.52
N GLU A 269 -111.21 -21.54 -64.92
CA GLU A 269 -111.26 -21.82 -63.48
C GLU A 269 -110.12 -22.75 -63.06
N ILE A 270 -109.89 -23.85 -63.81
CA ILE A 270 -108.76 -24.76 -63.57
C ILE A 270 -107.41 -24.03 -63.72
N ILE A 271 -107.25 -23.14 -64.71
CA ILE A 271 -106.02 -22.35 -64.88
C ILE A 271 -105.83 -21.39 -63.69
N LEU A 272 -106.88 -20.68 -63.26
CA LEU A 272 -106.84 -19.76 -62.11
C LEU A 272 -106.50 -20.49 -60.81
N GLU A 273 -107.14 -21.63 -60.52
CA GLU A 273 -106.84 -22.44 -59.33
C GLU A 273 -105.39 -22.95 -59.34
N ASN A 274 -104.88 -23.39 -60.50
CA ASN A 274 -103.48 -23.79 -60.63
C ASN A 274 -102.50 -22.63 -60.42
N VAL A 275 -102.81 -21.43 -60.93
CA VAL A 275 -101.99 -20.22 -60.73
C VAL A 275 -102.04 -19.77 -59.26
N GLU A 276 -103.21 -19.76 -58.63
CA GLU A 276 -103.33 -19.49 -57.19
C GLU A 276 -102.55 -20.50 -56.35
N SER A 277 -102.61 -21.80 -56.70
CA SER A 277 -101.86 -22.85 -56.01
C SER A 277 -100.35 -22.65 -56.12
N GLN A 278 -99.86 -22.16 -57.27
CA GLN A 278 -98.44 -21.82 -57.47
C GLN A 278 -98.05 -20.56 -56.70
N ILE A 279 -98.88 -19.50 -56.73
CA ILE A 279 -98.64 -18.26 -55.96
C ILE A 279 -98.57 -18.56 -54.46
N LYS A 280 -99.49 -19.37 -53.92
CA LYS A 280 -99.50 -19.77 -52.50
C LYS A 280 -98.21 -20.52 -52.12
N LYS A 281 -97.81 -21.53 -52.89
CA LYS A 281 -96.55 -22.27 -52.69
C LYS A 281 -95.31 -21.37 -52.75
N LEU A 282 -95.21 -20.49 -53.74
CA LEU A 282 -94.07 -19.56 -53.85
C LEU A 282 -94.05 -18.53 -52.70
N THR A 283 -95.22 -18.15 -52.18
CA THR A 283 -95.32 -17.26 -51.01
C THR A 283 -94.85 -17.98 -49.73
N GLU A 284 -95.26 -19.23 -49.52
CA GLU A 284 -94.80 -20.08 -48.42
C GLU A 284 -93.28 -20.35 -48.49
N GLU A 285 -92.75 -20.68 -49.68
CA GLU A 285 -91.31 -20.87 -49.90
C GLU A 285 -90.51 -19.58 -49.63
N ASN A 286 -91.00 -18.42 -50.10
CA ASN A 286 -90.38 -17.12 -49.82
C ASN A 286 -90.37 -16.81 -48.31
N GLN A 287 -91.48 -17.00 -47.60
CA GLN A 287 -91.56 -16.75 -46.16
C GLN A 287 -90.55 -17.63 -45.37
N ILE A 288 -90.39 -18.90 -45.76
CA ILE A 288 -89.40 -19.81 -45.17
C ILE A 288 -87.96 -19.34 -45.46
N LEU A 289 -87.70 -18.78 -46.64
CA LEU A 289 -86.40 -18.22 -47.02
C LEU A 289 -86.11 -16.90 -46.30
N GLU A 290 -87.08 -16.01 -46.11
CA GLU A 290 -86.97 -14.78 -45.33
C GLU A 290 -86.67 -15.10 -43.85
N GLU A 291 -87.43 -16.01 -43.24
CA GLU A 291 -87.15 -16.50 -41.88
C GLU A 291 -85.74 -17.07 -41.75
N ARG A 292 -85.26 -17.78 -42.78
CA ARG A 292 -83.91 -18.35 -42.80
C ARG A 292 -82.84 -17.25 -42.94
N SER A 293 -83.05 -16.27 -43.81
CA SER A 293 -82.15 -15.13 -43.99
C SER A 293 -81.98 -14.36 -42.69
N PHE A 294 -83.09 -13.99 -42.04
CA PHE A 294 -83.10 -13.29 -40.76
C PHE A 294 -82.36 -14.08 -39.66
N LYS A 295 -82.53 -15.41 -39.59
CA LYS A 295 -81.79 -16.28 -38.66
C LYS A 295 -80.29 -16.34 -38.96
N GLN A 296 -79.88 -16.19 -40.22
CA GLN A 296 -78.46 -16.14 -40.61
C GLN A 296 -77.84 -14.76 -40.37
N GLU A 297 -78.55 -13.66 -40.62
CA GLU A 297 -78.12 -12.29 -40.30
C GLU A 297 -77.87 -12.12 -38.80
N ASN A 298 -78.83 -12.53 -37.95
CA ASN A 298 -78.68 -12.50 -36.48
C ASN A 298 -77.49 -13.33 -35.97
N LEU A 299 -77.08 -14.39 -36.70
CA LEU A 299 -75.90 -15.18 -36.39
C LEU A 299 -74.62 -14.46 -36.80
N ILE A 300 -74.59 -13.83 -37.98
CA ILE A 300 -73.49 -12.99 -38.46
C ILE A 300 -73.25 -11.81 -37.52
N ASP A 301 -74.31 -11.12 -37.08
CA ASP A 301 -74.22 -10.01 -36.12
C ASP A 301 -73.72 -10.43 -34.74
N ARG A 302 -73.96 -11.68 -34.33
CA ARG A 302 -73.39 -12.23 -33.09
C ARG A 302 -71.91 -12.53 -33.27
N LEU A 303 -71.57 -13.37 -34.26
CA LEU A 303 -70.19 -13.75 -34.56
C LEU A 303 -69.29 -12.54 -34.87
N THR A 304 -69.85 -11.46 -35.42
CA THR A 304 -69.12 -10.20 -35.65
C THR A 304 -68.81 -9.45 -34.36
N ARG A 305 -69.72 -9.45 -33.37
CA ARG A 305 -69.44 -8.91 -32.02
C ARG A 305 -68.43 -9.80 -31.30
N ASP A 306 -68.68 -11.10 -31.21
CA ASP A 306 -67.77 -12.07 -30.58
C ASP A 306 -66.34 -11.95 -31.15
N LYS A 307 -66.21 -11.75 -32.47
CA LYS A 307 -64.93 -11.49 -33.16
C LYS A 307 -64.29 -10.16 -32.76
N ILE A 308 -65.05 -9.07 -32.62
CA ILE A 308 -64.54 -7.76 -32.21
C ILE A 308 -64.04 -7.82 -30.77
N ASP A 309 -64.80 -8.47 -29.89
CA ASP A 309 -64.44 -8.64 -28.48
C ASP A 309 -63.13 -9.45 -28.36
N LEU A 310 -63.03 -10.59 -29.06
CA LEU A 310 -61.79 -11.40 -29.13
C LEU A 310 -60.60 -10.64 -29.73
N ILE A 311 -60.81 -9.77 -30.71
CA ILE A 311 -59.73 -8.90 -31.24
C ILE A 311 -59.28 -7.92 -30.15
N SER A 312 -60.20 -7.31 -29.41
CA SER A 312 -59.86 -6.37 -28.32
C SER A 312 -59.11 -7.04 -27.16
N GLU A 313 -59.45 -8.29 -26.84
CA GLU A 313 -58.70 -9.10 -25.87
C GLU A 313 -57.29 -9.40 -26.38
N LEU A 314 -57.15 -9.86 -27.63
CA LEU A 314 -55.85 -10.14 -28.25
C LEU A 314 -54.95 -8.90 -28.30
N GLU A 315 -55.50 -7.71 -28.59
CA GLU A 315 -54.76 -6.45 -28.51
C GLU A 315 -54.36 -6.10 -27.07
N SER A 316 -55.24 -6.33 -26.09
CA SER A 316 -54.91 -6.16 -24.66
C SER A 316 -53.78 -7.08 -24.20
N TYR A 317 -53.82 -8.36 -24.58
CA TYR A 317 -52.75 -9.33 -24.28
C TYR A 317 -51.44 -8.96 -24.98
N LYS A 318 -51.50 -8.55 -26.25
CA LYS A 318 -50.33 -8.08 -27.00
C LYS A 318 -49.67 -6.85 -26.36
N GLN A 319 -50.46 -5.89 -25.87
CA GLN A 319 -49.93 -4.74 -25.13
C GLN A 319 -49.26 -5.16 -23.81
N LYS A 320 -49.85 -6.11 -23.07
CA LYS A 320 -49.27 -6.67 -21.84
C LYS A 320 -47.93 -7.37 -22.11
N CYS A 321 -47.85 -8.21 -23.15
CA CYS A 321 -46.61 -8.86 -23.57
C CYS A 321 -45.52 -7.82 -23.91
N ASN A 322 -45.84 -6.84 -24.77
CA ASN A 322 -44.89 -5.78 -25.14
C ASN A 322 -44.35 -5.00 -23.91
N SER A 323 -45.19 -4.77 -22.89
CA SER A 323 -44.75 -4.13 -21.63
C SER A 323 -43.80 -5.02 -20.83
N ILE A 324 -44.11 -6.31 -20.71
CA ILE A 324 -43.28 -7.29 -20.01
C ILE A 324 -41.92 -7.47 -20.71
N ASP A 325 -41.90 -7.50 -22.05
CA ASP A 325 -40.68 -7.57 -22.85
C ASP A 325 -39.79 -6.33 -22.64
N PHE A 326 -40.41 -5.13 -22.63
CA PHE A 326 -39.72 -3.87 -22.37
C PHE A 326 -39.12 -3.81 -20.96
N ASP A 327 -39.90 -4.14 -19.92
CA ASP A 327 -39.42 -4.13 -18.54
C ASP A 327 -38.38 -5.23 -18.28
N THR A 328 -38.50 -6.40 -18.93
CA THR A 328 -37.50 -7.48 -18.88
C THR A 328 -36.19 -7.04 -19.53
N HIS A 329 -36.24 -6.41 -20.70
CA HIS A 329 -35.06 -5.87 -21.38
C HIS A 329 -34.39 -4.76 -20.53
N ARG A 330 -35.18 -3.84 -19.98
CA ARG A 330 -34.71 -2.77 -19.07
C ARG A 330 -34.08 -3.34 -17.80
N MET A 331 -34.64 -4.39 -17.22
CA MET A 331 -34.08 -5.07 -16.05
C MET A 331 -32.77 -5.79 -16.40
N ALA A 332 -32.69 -6.47 -17.55
CA ALA A 332 -31.47 -7.10 -18.03
C ALA A 332 -30.35 -6.08 -18.25
N GLU A 333 -30.62 -4.94 -18.89
CA GLU A 333 -29.64 -3.86 -19.09
C GLU A 333 -29.20 -3.25 -17.75
N THR A 334 -30.12 -3.10 -16.80
CA THR A 334 -29.80 -2.62 -15.43
C THR A 334 -28.90 -3.60 -14.67
N LEU A 335 -29.15 -4.91 -14.76
CA LEU A 335 -28.33 -5.94 -14.13
C LEU A 335 -26.95 -6.06 -14.79
N ARG A 336 -26.90 -5.99 -16.13
CA ARG A 336 -25.67 -5.95 -16.94
C ARG A 336 -24.77 -4.80 -16.54
N ASN A 337 -25.32 -3.60 -16.38
CA ASN A 337 -24.55 -2.42 -15.96
C ASN A 337 -24.02 -2.56 -14.51
N LYS A 338 -24.86 -3.00 -13.56
CA LYS A 338 -24.41 -3.32 -12.19
C LYS A 338 -23.28 -4.36 -12.15
N TYR A 339 -23.38 -5.40 -12.99
CA TYR A 339 -22.33 -6.42 -13.11
C TYR A 339 -21.03 -5.84 -13.65
N LEU A 340 -21.09 -4.97 -14.67
CA LEU A 340 -19.92 -4.28 -15.20
C LEU A 340 -19.26 -3.34 -14.18
N ASP A 341 -20.04 -2.71 -13.30
CA ASP A 341 -19.49 -1.87 -12.22
C ASP A 341 -18.80 -2.71 -11.13
N VAL A 342 -19.40 -3.82 -10.70
CA VAL A 342 -18.78 -4.78 -9.76
C VAL A 342 -17.50 -5.39 -10.34
N LEU A 343 -17.42 -5.62 -11.67
CA LEU A 343 -16.18 -6.05 -12.31
C LEU A 343 -15.06 -4.99 -12.23
N LYS A 344 -15.38 -3.71 -12.44
CA LYS A 344 -14.41 -2.60 -12.29
C LYS A 344 -13.89 -2.52 -10.86
N GLU A 345 -14.80 -2.56 -9.87
CA GLU A 345 -14.46 -2.50 -8.45
C GLU A 345 -13.57 -3.69 -8.03
N ARG A 346 -13.92 -4.92 -8.46
CA ARG A 346 -13.08 -6.12 -8.29
C ARG A 346 -11.66 -5.90 -8.84
N ASP A 347 -11.54 -5.34 -10.04
CA ASP A 347 -10.23 -5.20 -10.70
C ASP A 347 -9.36 -4.11 -10.05
N ILE A 348 -9.97 -3.04 -9.54
CA ILE A 348 -9.31 -2.04 -8.68
C ILE A 348 -8.80 -2.70 -7.40
N LEU A 349 -9.66 -3.44 -6.67
CA LEU A 349 -9.29 -4.12 -5.43
C LEU A 349 -8.21 -5.20 -5.64
N LEU A 350 -8.22 -5.90 -6.78
CA LEU A 350 -7.17 -6.85 -7.17
C LEU A 350 -5.84 -6.15 -7.50
N GLN A 351 -5.87 -4.96 -8.09
CA GLN A 351 -4.66 -4.16 -8.33
C GLN A 351 -4.08 -3.61 -7.02
N GLU A 352 -4.94 -3.12 -6.12
CA GLU A 352 -4.54 -2.66 -4.79
C GLU A 352 -3.98 -3.81 -3.93
N ASN A 353 -4.61 -4.99 -3.92
CA ASN A 353 -4.11 -6.15 -3.18
C ASN A 353 -2.72 -6.61 -3.69
N LYS A 354 -2.47 -6.55 -5.01
CA LYS A 354 -1.15 -6.81 -5.59
C LYS A 354 -0.10 -5.80 -5.13
N ARG A 355 -0.46 -4.51 -5.07
CA ARG A 355 0.42 -3.46 -4.54
C ARG A 355 0.72 -3.68 -3.05
N VAL A 356 -0.29 -3.87 -2.21
CA VAL A 356 -0.11 -4.06 -0.76
C VAL A 356 0.75 -5.30 -0.46
N ARG A 357 0.61 -6.39 -1.24
CA ARG A 357 1.51 -7.56 -1.16
C ARG A 357 2.96 -7.19 -1.51
N HIS A 358 3.18 -6.44 -2.59
CA HIS A 358 4.52 -6.02 -2.99
C HIS A 358 5.19 -5.11 -1.94
N ASP A 359 4.44 -4.12 -1.44
CA ASP A 359 4.90 -3.19 -0.40
C ASP A 359 5.23 -3.96 0.90
N TYR A 360 4.45 -5.00 1.25
CA TYR A 360 4.72 -5.91 2.36
C TYR A 360 5.94 -6.81 2.12
N ASP A 361 6.10 -7.41 0.94
CA ASP A 361 7.26 -8.24 0.58
C ASP A 361 8.58 -7.44 0.63
N LEU A 362 8.53 -6.14 0.30
CA LEU A 362 9.66 -5.22 0.49
C LEU A 362 9.93 -4.94 1.97
N TYR A 363 8.90 -4.66 2.76
CA TYR A 363 9.03 -4.44 4.21
C TYR A 363 9.62 -5.67 4.93
N VAL A 364 9.18 -6.88 4.59
CA VAL A 364 9.74 -8.13 5.15
C VAL A 364 11.22 -8.26 4.82
N LYS A 365 11.62 -8.04 3.56
CA LYS A 365 13.03 -8.08 3.13
C LYS A 365 13.90 -7.06 3.87
N GLN A 366 13.43 -5.83 4.03
CA GLN A 366 14.15 -4.80 4.79
C GLN A 366 14.31 -5.23 6.26
N ASN A 367 13.21 -5.61 6.92
CA ASN A 367 13.20 -6.06 8.31
C ASN A 367 14.09 -7.30 8.53
N ASP A 368 14.24 -8.21 7.56
CA ASP A 368 15.17 -9.35 7.65
C ASP A 368 16.64 -8.95 7.41
N GLN A 369 16.92 -7.94 6.58
CA GLN A 369 18.24 -7.31 6.49
C GLN A 369 18.61 -6.59 7.79
N ASP A 370 17.70 -5.80 8.36
CA ASP A 370 17.90 -5.09 9.62
C ASP A 370 18.19 -6.08 10.77
N LYS A 371 17.42 -7.18 10.86
CA LYS A 371 17.68 -8.29 11.80
C LYS A 371 19.04 -8.96 11.57
N PHE A 372 19.52 -9.04 10.33
CA PHE A 372 20.84 -9.61 10.02
C PHE A 372 21.95 -8.67 10.51
N CYS A 373 21.89 -7.38 10.17
CA CYS A 373 22.85 -6.37 10.62
C CYS A 373 22.92 -6.29 12.15
N LEU A 374 21.77 -6.19 12.84
CA LEU A 374 21.71 -6.14 14.30
C LEU A 374 22.26 -7.41 14.97
N ARG A 375 22.14 -8.59 14.34
CA ARG A 375 22.78 -9.82 14.83
C ARG A 375 24.29 -9.79 14.66
N ASP A 376 24.80 -9.24 13.56
CA ASP A 376 26.23 -9.15 13.30
C ASP A 376 26.92 -8.12 14.22
N GLU A 377 26.27 -6.98 14.47
CA GLU A 377 26.69 -6.00 15.49
C GLU A 377 26.68 -6.59 16.90
N LEU A 378 25.64 -7.36 17.26
CA LEU A 378 25.55 -8.05 18.55
C LEU A 378 26.66 -9.11 18.69
N ASN A 379 26.92 -9.90 17.64
CA ASN A 379 28.03 -10.87 17.64
C ASN A 379 29.40 -10.17 17.74
N THR A 380 29.60 -9.08 17.01
CA THR A 380 30.84 -8.29 17.03
C THR A 380 31.09 -7.66 18.39
N THR A 381 30.07 -7.07 19.03
CA THR A 381 30.17 -6.53 20.38
C THR A 381 30.36 -7.62 21.44
N ARG A 382 29.70 -8.78 21.29
CA ARG A 382 29.90 -9.95 22.16
C ARG A 382 31.33 -10.50 22.07
N ASN A 383 31.89 -10.61 20.86
CA ASN A 383 33.27 -11.08 20.67
C ASN A 383 34.27 -10.10 21.31
N ARG A 384 34.10 -8.80 21.09
CA ARG A 384 34.93 -7.76 21.72
C ARG A 384 34.81 -7.76 23.25
N LEU A 385 33.66 -8.11 23.80
CA LEU A 385 33.50 -8.30 25.25
C LEU A 385 34.27 -9.53 25.74
N LEU A 386 34.16 -10.67 25.06
CA LEU A 386 34.89 -11.90 25.40
C LEU A 386 36.42 -11.71 25.34
N ASP A 387 36.93 -10.93 24.38
CA ASP A 387 38.35 -10.58 24.31
C ASP A 387 38.78 -9.72 25.51
N VAL A 388 37.97 -8.73 25.91
CA VAL A 388 38.22 -7.88 27.08
C VAL A 388 38.10 -8.66 28.40
N GLU A 389 37.14 -9.58 28.53
CA GLU A 389 37.01 -10.48 29.68
C GLU A 389 38.24 -11.39 29.80
N LYS A 390 38.73 -11.93 28.68
CA LYS A 390 39.95 -12.73 28.62
C LYS A 390 41.19 -11.93 28.99
N ASP A 391 41.34 -10.69 28.51
CA ASP A 391 42.47 -9.83 28.87
C ASP A 391 42.40 -9.34 30.33
N LEU A 392 41.20 -9.16 30.88
CA LEU A 392 41.01 -8.93 32.32
C LEU A 392 41.48 -10.15 33.14
N ILE A 393 41.13 -11.38 32.74
CA ILE A 393 41.59 -12.61 33.38
C ILE A 393 43.12 -12.75 33.27
N ASN A 394 43.69 -12.50 32.08
CA ASN A 394 45.14 -12.49 31.86
C ASN A 394 45.85 -11.49 32.80
N SER A 395 45.28 -10.30 32.96
CA SER A 395 45.81 -9.25 33.85
C SER A 395 45.67 -9.62 35.33
N GLN A 396 44.54 -10.21 35.74
CA GLN A 396 44.34 -10.73 37.10
C GLN A 396 45.34 -11.85 37.42
N GLU A 397 45.58 -12.79 36.50
CA GLU A 397 46.64 -13.80 36.64
C GLU A 397 48.03 -13.18 36.79
N GLN A 398 48.34 -12.11 36.04
CA GLN A 398 49.62 -11.40 36.17
C GLN A 398 49.72 -10.70 37.55
N CYS A 399 48.64 -10.09 38.03
CA CYS A 399 48.59 -9.48 39.37
C CYS A 399 48.80 -10.52 40.47
N ILE A 400 48.21 -11.72 40.34
CA ILE A 400 48.43 -12.84 41.26
C ILE A 400 49.90 -13.29 41.22
N LYS A 401 50.47 -13.52 40.03
CA LYS A 401 51.88 -13.93 39.87
C LYS A 401 52.86 -12.89 40.43
N LEU A 402 52.58 -11.60 40.26
CA LEU A 402 53.36 -10.51 40.88
C LEU A 402 53.18 -10.47 42.40
N THR A 403 51.97 -10.70 42.91
CA THR A 403 51.71 -10.78 44.37
C THR A 403 52.43 -11.98 44.99
N GLU A 404 52.45 -13.14 44.33
CA GLU A 404 53.25 -14.28 44.77
C GLU A 404 54.75 -14.00 44.78
N GLN A 405 55.27 -13.27 43.79
CA GLN A 405 56.67 -12.85 43.74
C GLN A 405 56.99 -11.86 44.87
N LEU A 406 56.09 -10.90 45.12
CA LEU A 406 56.20 -9.95 46.22
C LEU A 406 56.22 -10.69 47.58
N ASN A 407 55.28 -11.61 47.82
CA ASN A 407 55.23 -12.42 49.04
C ASN A 407 56.50 -13.27 49.24
N LYS A 408 57.09 -13.80 48.16
CA LYS A 408 58.38 -14.52 48.20
C LYS A 408 59.53 -13.57 48.59
N LEU A 409 59.61 -12.39 47.97
CA LEU A 409 60.61 -11.38 48.30
C LEU A 409 60.45 -10.84 49.73
N GLU A 410 59.23 -10.71 50.25
CA GLU A 410 58.99 -10.36 51.65
C GLU A 410 59.47 -11.47 52.61
N ALA A 411 59.22 -12.74 52.29
CA ALA A 411 59.75 -13.86 53.06
C ALA A 411 61.29 -13.91 53.03
N ASP A 412 61.91 -13.68 51.87
CA ASP A 412 63.37 -13.55 51.74
C ASP A 412 63.91 -12.36 52.53
N ILE A 413 63.24 -11.21 52.52
CA ILE A 413 63.59 -10.03 53.33
C ILE A 413 63.48 -10.34 54.83
N VAL A 414 62.48 -11.10 55.28
CA VAL A 414 62.36 -11.55 56.67
C VAL A 414 63.49 -12.51 57.04
N SER A 415 63.81 -13.47 56.16
CA SER A 415 64.93 -14.40 56.33
C SER A 415 66.28 -13.67 56.42
N ILE A 416 66.52 -12.69 55.53
CA ILE A 416 67.72 -11.84 55.52
C ILE A 416 67.78 -10.95 56.77
N LYS A 417 66.65 -10.38 57.24
CA LYS A 417 66.59 -9.63 58.50
C LYS A 417 66.98 -10.50 59.69
N HIS A 418 66.47 -11.73 59.77
CA HIS A 418 66.81 -12.66 60.85
C HIS A 418 68.27 -13.12 60.77
N SER A 419 68.79 -13.39 59.57
CA SER A 419 70.22 -13.71 59.37
C SER A 419 71.13 -12.54 59.78
N LYS A 420 70.76 -11.30 59.42
CA LYS A 420 71.44 -10.07 59.84
C LYS A 420 71.41 -9.92 61.36
N GLU A 421 70.27 -10.16 62.01
CA GLU A 421 70.11 -10.11 63.46
C GLU A 421 71.00 -11.15 64.17
N VAL A 422 71.06 -12.39 63.67
CA VAL A 422 71.98 -13.43 64.17
C VAL A 422 73.45 -12.99 64.04
N ILE A 423 73.84 -12.41 62.89
CA ILE A 423 75.20 -11.90 62.67
C ILE A 423 75.50 -10.68 63.57
N GLU A 424 74.55 -9.78 63.78
CA GLU A 424 74.73 -8.62 64.66
C GLU A 424 74.80 -9.01 66.13
N ASN A 425 74.01 -9.99 66.58
CA ASN A 425 74.12 -10.58 67.92
C ASN A 425 75.48 -11.26 68.11
N GLN A 426 75.91 -12.09 67.16
CA GLN A 426 77.26 -12.69 67.17
C GLN A 426 78.36 -11.63 67.17
N ARG A 427 78.23 -10.55 66.39
CA ARG A 427 79.18 -9.43 66.39
C ARG A 427 79.17 -8.71 67.74
N GLN A 428 78.02 -8.50 68.35
CA GLN A 428 77.89 -7.86 69.65
C GLN A 428 78.51 -8.72 70.76
N ASP A 429 78.32 -10.04 70.72
CA ASP A 429 78.95 -10.96 71.67
C ASP A 429 80.46 -11.10 71.46
N ASN A 430 80.93 -11.10 70.21
CA ASN A 430 82.36 -11.00 69.91
C ASN A 430 82.95 -9.67 70.43
N ILE A 431 82.22 -8.55 70.32
CA ILE A 431 82.61 -7.26 70.89
C ILE A 431 82.63 -7.34 72.43
N LYS A 432 81.61 -7.93 73.09
CA LYS A 432 81.62 -8.15 74.56
C LYS A 432 82.86 -8.97 74.97
N GLN A 433 83.16 -10.07 74.29
CA GLN A 433 84.34 -10.88 74.57
C GLN A 433 85.66 -10.12 74.35
N LEU A 434 85.72 -9.26 73.33
CA LEU A 434 86.89 -8.42 73.07
C LEU A 434 87.07 -7.36 74.15
N THR A 435 86.00 -6.67 74.54
CA THR A 435 85.97 -5.69 75.63
C THR A 435 86.38 -6.34 76.95
N ASN A 436 85.86 -7.54 77.28
CA ASN A 436 86.26 -8.27 78.48
C ASN A 436 87.77 -8.58 78.47
N LYS A 437 88.32 -9.06 77.35
CA LYS A 437 89.78 -9.29 77.21
C LYS A 437 90.61 -8.01 77.33
N TYR A 438 90.09 -6.87 76.85
CA TYR A 438 90.73 -5.57 77.06
C TYR A 438 90.65 -5.13 78.52
N GLN A 439 89.53 -5.32 79.21
CA GLN A 439 89.38 -5.02 80.64
C GLN A 439 90.23 -5.94 81.54
N GLU A 440 90.36 -7.23 81.20
CA GLU A 440 91.29 -8.15 81.86
C GLU A 440 92.74 -7.68 81.71
N ARG A 441 93.13 -7.28 80.48
CA ARG A 441 94.46 -6.74 80.20
C ARG A 441 94.70 -5.37 80.86
N GLU A 442 93.70 -4.51 80.91
CA GLU A 442 93.74 -3.22 81.59
C GLU A 442 93.86 -3.40 83.11
N SER A 443 93.13 -4.35 83.69
CA SER A 443 93.24 -4.75 85.10
C SER A 443 94.64 -5.31 85.42
N GLN A 444 95.20 -6.18 84.57
CA GLN A 444 96.59 -6.66 84.71
C GLN A 444 97.62 -5.53 84.62
N LEU A 445 97.42 -4.55 83.72
CA LEU A 445 98.29 -3.38 83.60
C LEU A 445 98.14 -2.43 84.80
N ALA A 446 96.93 -2.24 85.31
CA ALA A 446 96.66 -1.44 86.51
C ALA A 446 97.31 -2.07 87.76
N GLN A 447 97.16 -3.38 87.96
CA GLN A 447 97.85 -4.13 89.01
C GLN A 447 99.38 -4.07 88.85
N GLY A 448 99.88 -4.10 87.61
CA GLY A 448 101.30 -3.90 87.32
C GLY A 448 101.80 -2.50 87.69
N ILE A 449 101.02 -1.45 87.39
CA ILE A 449 101.30 -0.07 87.78
C ILE A 449 101.25 0.08 89.31
N GLU A 450 100.23 -0.47 89.98
CA GLU A 450 100.05 -0.42 91.42
C GLU A 450 101.19 -1.15 92.16
N ALA A 451 101.62 -2.32 91.68
CA ALA A 451 102.79 -3.03 92.22
C ALA A 451 104.10 -2.25 92.01
N ILE A 452 104.26 -1.55 90.87
CA ILE A 452 105.41 -0.67 90.61
C ILE A 452 105.37 0.57 91.52
N GLN A 453 104.20 1.17 91.72
CA GLN A 453 103.98 2.31 92.63
C GLN A 453 104.24 1.92 94.08
N ALA A 454 103.76 0.77 94.54
CA ALA A 454 104.05 0.24 95.87
C ALA A 454 105.56 0.04 96.07
N ARG A 455 106.29 -0.46 95.06
CA ARG A 455 107.74 -0.59 95.10
C ARG A 455 108.45 0.76 95.13
N TYR A 456 107.98 1.76 94.36
CA TYR A 456 108.50 3.12 94.44
C TYR A 456 108.25 3.75 95.81
N CYS A 457 107.07 3.58 96.42
CA CYS A 457 106.79 4.08 97.77
C CYS A 457 107.73 3.47 98.83
N LEU A 458 108.06 2.17 98.73
CA LEU A 458 109.05 1.55 99.60
C LEU A 458 110.44 2.18 99.42
N THR A 459 110.94 2.32 98.18
CA THR A 459 112.25 2.92 97.92
C THR A 459 112.31 4.41 98.26
N VAL A 460 111.21 5.16 98.09
CA VAL A 460 111.11 6.55 98.57
C VAL A 460 111.22 6.59 100.09
N LYS A 461 110.53 5.70 100.81
CA LYS A 461 110.58 5.64 102.26
C LYS A 461 111.98 5.25 102.79
N GLU A 462 112.64 4.29 102.14
CA GLU A 462 114.04 3.94 102.42
C GLU A 462 114.99 5.15 102.24
N LEU A 463 114.76 5.96 101.20
CA LEU A 463 115.52 7.20 100.96
C LEU A 463 115.19 8.32 101.95
N GLU A 464 113.93 8.44 102.40
CA GLU A 464 113.51 9.38 103.45
C GLU A 464 114.14 9.02 104.81
N GLU A 465 114.12 7.75 105.18
CA GLU A 465 114.77 7.23 106.40
C GLU A 465 116.30 7.43 106.33
N LEU A 466 116.92 7.24 105.16
CA LEU A 466 118.33 7.54 104.92
C LEU A 466 118.62 9.06 105.07
N VAL A 467 117.79 9.91 104.47
CA VAL A 467 117.92 11.38 104.55
C VAL A 467 117.76 11.87 105.99
N ASP A 468 116.83 11.34 106.77
CA ASP A 468 116.66 11.69 108.18
C ASP A 468 117.81 11.16 109.06
N SER A 469 118.42 10.03 108.71
CA SER A 469 119.67 9.59 109.35
C SER A 469 120.82 10.57 109.08
N GLN A 470 120.94 11.08 107.85
CA GLN A 470 121.95 12.08 107.49
C GLN A 470 121.67 13.44 108.13
N LYS A 471 120.40 13.89 108.23
CA LYS A 471 120.03 15.10 109.00
C LYS A 471 120.47 15.00 110.46
N LYS A 472 120.27 13.84 111.11
CA LYS A 472 120.74 13.59 112.48
C LYS A 472 122.26 13.69 112.58
N LEU A 473 123.00 13.04 111.67
CA LEU A 473 124.47 13.12 111.63
C LEU A 473 124.98 14.56 111.42
N ILE A 474 124.38 15.31 110.48
CA ILE A 474 124.72 16.70 110.20
C ILE A 474 124.45 17.61 111.41
N ASN A 475 123.36 17.37 112.15
CA ASN A 475 123.05 18.13 113.36
C ASN A 475 124.03 17.81 114.51
N ASN A 476 124.46 16.56 114.67
CA ASN A 476 125.50 16.20 115.63
C ASN A 476 126.82 16.90 115.29
N LEU A 477 127.29 16.81 114.05
CA LEU A 477 128.50 17.50 113.58
C LEU A 477 128.42 19.03 113.73
N ARG A 478 127.24 19.63 113.50
CA ARG A 478 127.00 21.06 113.79
C ARG A 478 127.10 21.40 115.27
N SER A 479 126.64 20.52 116.16
CA SER A 479 126.77 20.72 117.61
C SER A 479 128.22 20.61 118.08
N GLU A 480 129.00 19.69 117.53
CA GLU A 480 130.45 19.56 117.82
C GLU A 480 131.22 20.77 117.30
N LEU A 481 130.96 21.21 116.07
CA LEU A 481 131.55 22.43 115.50
C LEU A 481 131.19 23.69 116.33
N LYS A 482 129.94 23.83 116.78
CA LYS A 482 129.51 24.93 117.65
C LYS A 482 130.28 24.90 118.99
N THR A 483 130.37 23.73 119.62
CA THR A 483 131.08 23.54 120.89
C THR A 483 132.58 23.85 120.75
N CYS A 484 133.20 23.44 119.63
CA CYS A 484 134.60 23.75 119.32
C CYS A 484 134.83 25.25 119.07
N ASN A 485 133.89 25.93 118.39
CA ASN A 485 133.96 27.37 118.16
C ASN A 485 133.81 28.17 119.46
N GLU A 486 132.90 27.77 120.36
CA GLU A 486 132.74 28.38 121.69
C GLU A 486 134.01 28.22 122.56
N GLN A 487 134.69 27.07 122.45
CA GLN A 487 136.00 26.87 123.10
C GLN A 487 137.10 27.76 122.51
N LEU A 488 137.10 27.96 121.19
CA LEU A 488 138.03 28.88 120.51
C LEU A 488 137.79 30.35 120.87
N GLU A 489 136.52 30.78 120.95
CA GLU A 489 136.18 32.15 121.37
C GLU A 489 136.57 32.42 122.83
N LEU A 490 136.36 31.47 123.74
CA LEU A 490 136.84 31.56 125.12
C LEU A 490 138.37 31.64 125.22
N LEU A 491 139.09 30.88 124.40
CA LEU A 491 140.56 30.96 124.31
C LEU A 491 141.03 32.31 123.73
N ALA A 492 140.37 32.82 122.68
CA ALA A 492 140.71 34.10 122.06
C ALA A 492 140.46 35.29 122.99
N LEU A 493 139.33 35.29 123.72
CA LEU A 493 139.03 36.29 124.76
C LEU A 493 140.08 36.28 125.87
N LYS A 494 140.48 35.09 126.33
CA LYS A 494 141.49 34.94 127.36
C LYS A 494 142.87 35.44 126.90
N TYR A 495 143.33 35.02 125.72
CA TYR A 495 144.59 35.54 125.14
C TYR A 495 144.57 37.06 124.97
N LYS A 496 143.43 37.65 124.60
CA LYS A 496 143.29 39.11 124.49
C LYS A 496 143.47 39.79 125.85
N GLN A 497 142.87 39.25 126.92
CA GLN A 497 143.03 39.76 128.29
C GLN A 497 144.47 39.58 128.82
N ASP A 498 145.10 38.43 128.56
CA ASP A 498 146.48 38.17 128.97
C ASP A 498 147.48 39.11 128.24
N VAL A 499 147.26 39.40 126.95
CA VAL A 499 148.05 40.39 126.17
C VAL A 499 147.83 41.81 126.68
N GLU A 500 146.59 42.19 127.01
CA GLU A 500 146.28 43.52 127.58
C GLU A 500 146.92 43.70 128.96
N HIS A 501 146.93 42.65 129.80
CA HIS A 501 147.65 42.64 131.09
C HIS A 501 149.17 42.76 130.93
N LEU A 502 149.76 41.99 130.01
CA LEU A 502 151.19 42.07 129.69
C LEU A 502 151.58 43.43 129.09
N SER A 503 150.75 44.00 128.20
CA SER A 503 150.97 45.33 127.63
C SER A 503 151.00 46.40 128.72
N ASN A 504 150.05 46.36 129.65
CA ASN A 504 150.02 47.27 130.79
C ASN A 504 151.27 47.08 131.68
N GLN A 505 151.66 45.84 131.98
CA GLN A 505 152.89 45.55 132.75
C GLN A 505 154.18 46.01 132.05
N CYS A 506 154.25 45.93 130.71
CA CYS A 506 155.41 46.40 129.95
C CYS A 506 155.49 47.93 129.91
N TYR A 507 154.35 48.61 129.78
CA TYR A 507 154.26 50.06 129.91
C TYR A 507 154.70 50.52 131.32
N GLU A 508 154.09 49.95 132.36
CA GLU A 508 154.46 50.11 133.78
C GLU A 508 155.99 49.84 134.00
N MET A 509 156.53 48.70 133.56
CA MET A 509 157.97 48.38 133.68
C MET A 509 158.89 49.40 132.99
N THR A 510 158.54 49.85 131.79
CA THR A 510 159.38 50.72 130.94
C THR A 510 159.72 52.01 131.67
N ILE A 511 158.73 52.67 132.25
CA ILE A 511 158.98 53.95 132.91
C ILE A 511 159.60 53.78 134.31
N ARG A 512 159.59 52.56 134.91
CA ARG A 512 160.41 52.25 136.12
C ARG A 512 161.89 52.30 135.77
N LEU A 513 162.31 51.80 134.61
CA LEU A 513 163.68 51.92 134.11
C LEU A 513 164.07 53.39 133.95
N GLY A 514 163.19 54.26 133.47
CA GLY A 514 163.42 55.71 133.41
C GLY A 514 163.74 56.37 134.78
N LYS A 515 163.24 55.82 135.91
CA LYS A 515 163.68 56.27 137.26
C LYS A 515 165.13 55.90 137.59
N TYR A 516 165.64 54.83 136.99
CA TYR A 516 166.97 54.29 137.27
C TYR A 516 168.01 54.80 136.27
N GLU A 517 167.71 54.82 134.98
CA GLU A 517 168.55 55.40 133.91
C GLU A 517 168.97 56.84 134.25
N THR A 518 167.99 57.67 134.64
CA THR A 518 168.24 59.06 135.02
C THR A 518 168.96 59.21 136.36
N ARG A 519 168.99 58.16 137.20
CA ARG A 519 169.76 58.08 138.45
C ARG A 519 171.17 57.53 138.22
N VAL A 520 171.34 56.67 137.21
CA VAL A 520 172.63 56.22 136.68
C VAL A 520 173.33 57.41 136.03
N ASN A 521 172.63 58.25 135.26
CA ASN A 521 173.20 59.49 134.71
C ASN A 521 173.77 60.42 135.80
N GLU A 522 173.23 60.43 137.03
CA GLU A 522 173.81 61.20 138.15
C GLU A 522 175.18 60.63 138.57
N TYR A 523 175.33 59.31 138.56
CA TYR A 523 176.55 58.57 138.91
C TYR A 523 177.55 58.41 137.74
N GLU A 524 177.09 58.36 136.49
CA GLU A 524 177.94 58.41 135.30
C GLU A 524 178.45 59.82 135.09
N MET A 525 177.62 60.85 135.29
CA MET A 525 178.13 62.20 135.44
C MET A 525 179.13 62.23 136.61
N GLN A 526 178.91 61.51 137.72
CA GLN A 526 179.90 61.32 138.81
C GLN A 526 181.14 60.46 138.46
N ASN A 527 181.26 59.98 137.22
CA ASN A 527 182.50 59.53 136.57
C ASN A 527 182.83 60.34 135.26
N VAL A 528 182.02 61.36 134.91
CA VAL A 528 182.05 62.19 133.68
C VAL A 528 181.44 63.60 133.91
N LYS A 529 182.21 64.57 134.44
CA LYS A 529 181.91 66.03 134.32
C LYS A 529 183.07 66.93 133.87
N HIS A 530 183.92 67.60 134.68
CA HIS A 530 184.35 67.42 136.08
C HIS A 530 185.89 67.30 136.14
N ASN A 531 186.46 66.58 137.12
CA ASN A 531 187.91 66.61 137.41
C ASN A 531 188.72 65.60 136.57
N GLU A 532 189.53 66.04 135.60
CA GLU A 532 190.28 65.19 134.65
C GLU A 532 191.62 64.69 135.24
N LEU A 533 191.51 63.99 136.37
CA LEU A 533 192.54 63.97 137.41
C LEU A 533 193.62 62.88 137.23
N HIS A 534 193.26 61.68 136.77
CA HIS A 534 194.20 60.57 136.67
C HIS A 534 195.13 60.70 135.46
N ASP A 535 194.67 61.23 134.33
CA ASP A 535 195.49 61.32 133.11
C ASP A 535 196.52 62.44 133.20
N LYS A 536 196.21 63.52 133.93
CA LYS A 536 197.19 64.51 134.42
C LYS A 536 198.31 63.88 135.28
N MET A 537 198.13 62.67 135.79
CA MET A 537 199.21 61.86 136.41
C MET A 537 199.80 60.83 135.44
N LYS A 538 199.02 60.31 134.49
CA LYS A 538 199.38 59.21 133.55
C LYS A 538 200.24 59.66 132.38
N ASP A 539 200.00 60.84 131.81
CA ASP A 539 200.83 61.37 130.71
C ASP A 539 202.27 61.59 131.19
N ARG A 540 202.43 61.97 132.45
CA ARG A 540 203.71 62.13 133.16
C ARG A 540 204.50 60.82 133.35
N LEU A 541 203.90 59.66 133.06
CA LEU A 541 204.60 58.36 133.00
C LEU A 541 205.04 57.99 131.57
N LYS A 542 204.37 58.50 130.53
CA LYS A 542 204.54 58.03 129.15
C LYS A 542 205.78 58.60 128.45
N GLU A 543 206.21 59.81 128.79
CA GLU A 543 207.42 60.46 128.21
C GLU A 543 208.71 59.65 128.45
N LEU A 544 208.74 58.80 129.48
CA LEU A 544 209.90 57.98 129.84
C LEU A 544 210.07 56.72 128.96
N THR A 545 209.04 56.27 128.24
CA THR A 545 209.05 54.96 127.56
C THR A 545 209.55 54.99 126.12
N THR A 546 209.34 56.09 125.38
CA THR A 546 209.30 56.09 123.90
C THR A 546 210.66 55.95 123.18
N LYS A 547 211.79 55.84 123.89
CA LYS A 547 213.14 55.93 123.28
C LYS A 547 213.75 54.58 122.80
N ILE A 548 212.96 53.58 122.34
CA ILE A 548 213.43 52.16 122.23
C ILE A 548 213.18 51.28 120.91
N GLN A 549 212.15 51.38 120.02
CA GLN A 549 211.57 50.18 119.25
C GLN A 549 211.29 50.19 117.66
N PHE A 550 211.17 49.05 116.84
CA PHE A 550 210.96 49.03 115.30
C PHE A 550 210.08 47.98 114.41
N GLN A 551 210.57 47.10 113.44
CA GLN A 551 210.03 46.70 112.02
C GLN A 551 209.38 45.27 111.60
N GLN A 552 208.82 45.04 110.33
CA GLN A 552 208.41 43.70 109.65
C GLN A 552 208.12 43.60 108.04
N ASP A 553 207.50 42.51 107.42
CA ASP A 553 207.55 42.02 105.94
C ASP A 553 206.33 41.14 105.27
N ALA A 554 206.30 40.68 103.94
CA ALA A 554 205.15 39.99 103.15
C ALA A 554 205.39 39.07 101.81
N LEU A 555 204.37 38.41 101.10
CA LEU A 555 204.53 37.39 99.93
C LEU A 555 203.44 37.09 98.74
N GLU A 556 203.28 35.85 98.12
CA GLU A 556 202.92 35.48 96.65
C GLU A 556 201.65 34.59 96.15
N LYS A 557 201.47 34.17 94.83
CA LYS A 557 200.19 33.77 94.04
C LYS A 557 200.21 32.57 92.92
N SER A 558 199.10 32.11 92.19
CA SER A 558 199.02 30.98 91.11
C SER A 558 197.71 30.77 90.15
N LYS A 559 197.59 29.78 89.15
CA LYS A 559 196.52 29.59 88.00
C LYS A 559 196.44 28.25 87.08
N SER A 560 195.29 27.75 86.42
CA SER A 560 195.15 26.64 85.31
C SER A 560 193.72 26.30 84.60
N ASN A 561 193.53 25.49 83.46
CA ASN A 561 192.24 24.95 82.74
C ASN A 561 192.30 24.12 81.33
N GLU A 562 191.39 23.12 80.89
CA GLU A 562 190.84 22.76 79.44
C GLU A 562 190.03 21.38 79.01
N THR A 563 189.49 21.18 77.72
CA THR A 563 189.12 19.94 76.80
C THR A 563 187.66 19.50 76.23
N LEU A 564 187.47 18.67 75.09
CA LEU A 564 186.34 17.66 74.62
C LEU A 564 185.61 17.64 73.14
N MET A 565 185.10 16.49 72.50
CA MET A 565 184.57 16.24 71.03
C MET A 565 183.40 15.17 70.64
N THR A 566 182.91 14.91 69.34
CA THR A 566 181.66 14.07 68.83
C THR A 566 181.57 13.45 67.32
N SER A 567 180.59 12.54 66.84
CA SER A 567 180.21 12.13 65.36
C SER A 567 179.04 11.06 64.93
N THR A 568 178.52 10.90 63.63
CA THR A 568 177.62 9.81 62.93
C THR A 568 177.06 10.06 61.45
N ASN A 569 176.78 9.08 60.51
CA ASN A 569 175.88 9.18 59.26
C ASN A 569 175.63 7.90 58.33
N LEU A 570 174.38 7.59 57.85
CA LEU A 570 173.87 6.57 56.82
C LEU A 570 174.33 5.08 56.88
N GLN A 571 173.59 3.99 56.56
CA GLN A 571 172.16 3.65 56.29
C GLN A 571 171.49 3.85 54.90
N LEU A 572 172.13 3.51 53.76
CA LEU A 572 171.44 3.55 52.43
C LEU A 572 171.77 2.43 51.40
N ILE A 573 172.69 1.49 51.62
CA ILE A 573 173.16 0.58 50.54
C ILE A 573 173.30 -0.89 50.99
N GLN A 574 172.31 -1.71 50.61
CA GLN A 574 172.49 -3.09 50.12
C GLN A 574 171.57 -3.23 48.90
N GLU A 575 172.14 -3.55 47.74
CA GLU A 575 171.58 -3.12 46.46
C GLU A 575 170.52 -4.08 45.87
N VAL A 576 169.44 -3.49 45.34
CA VAL A 576 168.47 -4.14 44.43
C VAL A 576 169.11 -4.50 43.07
N SER A 577 170.26 -3.92 42.76
CA SER A 577 170.99 -4.12 41.51
C SER A 577 172.47 -3.85 41.72
N SER A 578 173.30 -4.90 41.73
CA SER A 578 174.75 -4.71 41.71
C SER A 578 175.20 -4.14 40.35
N LEU A 579 176.18 -3.23 40.40
CA LEU A 579 176.78 -2.54 39.24
C LEU A 579 175.85 -1.57 38.48
N LYS A 580 175.52 -0.45 39.13
CA LYS A 580 175.88 0.90 38.64
C LYS A 580 175.53 1.97 39.68
N ASP A 581 176.38 2.91 40.10
CA ASP A 581 177.82 3.15 39.99
C ASP A 581 178.05 4.51 40.70
N GLN A 582 178.87 4.53 41.76
CA GLN A 582 179.73 5.68 42.17
C GLN A 582 179.17 6.88 43.03
N ILE A 583 179.92 7.22 44.11
CA ILE A 583 180.13 8.55 44.83
C ILE A 583 179.17 8.95 46.02
N LYS A 584 179.52 9.51 47.24
CA LYS A 584 180.74 9.67 48.16
C LYS A 584 180.42 10.24 49.62
N LEU A 585 181.00 9.68 50.73
CA LEU A 585 181.70 10.21 51.99
C LEU A 585 181.30 11.39 53.03
N LEU A 586 181.14 11.11 54.38
CA LEU A 586 181.73 11.63 55.73
C LEU A 586 181.61 13.05 56.55
N LYS A 587 181.45 13.05 57.95
CA LYS A 587 182.08 13.80 59.21
C LYS A 587 181.69 15.21 59.97
N MET A 588 182.28 15.67 61.18
CA MET A 588 181.95 16.87 62.17
C MET A 588 182.89 17.35 63.48
N PRO A 589 182.71 18.50 64.32
CA PRO A 589 183.61 19.21 65.41
C PRO A 589 183.11 19.95 66.82
N ASN A 590 183.92 20.66 67.77
CA ASN A 590 183.54 21.33 69.17
C ASN A 590 184.51 22.31 70.14
N ARG A 591 183.99 23.16 71.17
CA ARG A 591 184.36 23.67 72.66
C ARG A 591 185.26 24.89 73.36
N ASN A 592 184.89 25.46 74.61
CA ASN A 592 185.59 26.03 75.94
C ASN A 592 185.94 27.55 76.50
N THR A 593 186.07 27.90 77.89
CA THR A 593 186.70 29.16 78.67
C THR A 593 186.50 29.49 80.28
N ASN A 594 187.28 30.39 81.08
CA ASN A 594 187.09 30.87 82.59
C ASN A 594 187.97 32.03 83.40
N ASN A 595 187.69 32.61 84.67
CA ASN A 595 188.49 33.59 85.66
C ASN A 595 187.84 34.07 87.11
N VAL A 596 188.16 34.94 88.20
CA VAL A 596 189.21 35.90 88.92
C VAL A 596 188.90 36.42 90.48
N LYS A 597 189.68 37.28 91.32
CA LYS A 597 189.53 37.82 92.83
C LYS A 597 190.28 39.21 93.29
N LYS A 598 190.46 39.98 94.49
CA LYS A 598 190.38 40.14 96.07
C LYS A 598 190.18 41.69 96.66
N ALA A 599 190.44 42.43 97.84
CA ALA A 599 191.14 42.54 99.24
C ALA A 599 190.72 43.75 100.31
N SER A 600 191.34 44.06 101.55
CA SER A 600 190.96 45.14 102.66
C SER A 600 191.94 45.54 103.93
N GLN A 601 191.65 46.54 104.91
CA GLN A 601 192.52 47.15 106.09
C GLN A 601 191.84 47.97 107.38
N ALA A 602 192.52 48.47 108.52
CA ALA A 602 192.00 49.19 109.82
C ALA A 602 192.96 50.11 110.83
N GLU A 603 192.54 50.74 112.04
CA GLU A 603 193.28 51.75 113.01
C GLU A 603 192.95 51.98 114.62
N ASN A 604 193.48 53.01 115.45
CA ASN A 604 193.66 53.19 117.00
C ASN A 604 193.39 54.58 117.88
N SER A 605 193.61 54.75 119.27
CA SER A 605 193.39 56.00 120.24
C SER A 605 193.94 56.13 121.79
N TYR A 606 193.77 57.24 122.66
CA TYR A 606 194.12 57.42 124.19
C TYR A 606 193.37 58.49 125.17
N ASN A 607 193.45 58.34 126.54
CA ASN A 607 193.05 59.17 127.78
C ASN A 607 191.60 59.19 128.42
N SER A 608 191.44 59.63 129.70
CA SER A 608 190.26 59.43 130.61
C SER A 608 189.75 60.67 131.43
N LEU A 609 188.84 60.49 132.42
CA LEU A 609 187.75 61.45 132.73
C LEU A 609 187.44 61.76 134.24
N ASN A 610 186.16 62.05 134.61
CA ASN A 610 185.76 63.24 135.42
C ASN A 610 184.68 62.98 136.55
N ASN A 611 183.97 63.98 137.15
CA ASN A 611 182.85 63.77 138.14
C ASN A 611 181.81 64.94 138.33
N MET A 612 180.47 64.68 138.36
CA MET A 612 179.37 65.02 139.34
C MET A 612 177.92 65.27 138.78
N LEU A 613 176.91 64.41 139.10
CA LEU A 613 175.46 64.70 139.38
C LEU A 613 174.37 65.03 138.29
N ASN A 614 173.11 64.56 138.57
CA ASN A 614 171.71 64.98 138.15
C ASN A 614 171.24 64.83 136.66
N MET A 615 169.97 64.50 136.25
CA MET A 615 168.67 64.20 136.97
C MET A 615 167.51 63.50 136.13
N THR A 616 166.51 62.86 136.82
CA THR A 616 165.01 62.70 136.57
C THR A 616 164.26 61.71 135.59
N SER A 617 163.59 60.65 136.15
CA SER A 617 162.13 60.23 136.04
C SER A 617 161.53 59.39 134.84
N ARG A 618 160.43 58.56 134.92
CA ARG A 618 159.57 58.00 136.05
C ARG A 618 158.45 56.90 135.71
N ILE A 619 158.31 55.80 136.53
CA ILE A 619 157.12 54.93 136.96
C ILE A 619 156.79 53.58 136.22
N ASP A 620 157.08 52.34 136.68
CA ASP A 620 156.51 51.38 137.70
C ASP A 620 155.52 50.28 137.19
N LEU A 621 155.82 48.94 137.34
CA LEU A 621 155.16 47.57 137.62
C LEU A 621 153.90 46.71 137.07
N GLY A 622 153.02 46.06 137.92
CA GLY A 622 152.15 44.85 137.61
C GLY A 622 151.39 44.15 138.82
N THR A 623 150.69 42.95 138.85
CA THR A 623 150.49 41.69 138.02
C THR A 623 149.29 40.73 138.50
N ILE A 624 148.91 39.62 137.78
CA ILE A 624 148.43 38.21 138.19
C ILE A 624 146.94 37.72 138.59
N ASN A 625 146.48 36.52 138.07
CA ASN A 625 145.59 35.35 138.58
C ASN A 625 144.00 35.09 138.54
N THR A 626 143.58 33.95 137.90
CA THR A 626 142.71 32.72 138.26
C THR A 626 141.17 32.56 138.65
N VAL A 627 140.44 31.61 137.97
CA VAL A 627 139.69 30.34 138.45
C VAL A 627 138.11 30.13 138.62
N ARG A 628 137.63 28.94 138.13
CA ARG A 628 136.46 28.00 138.47
C ARG A 628 134.97 28.12 137.99
N SER A 629 134.22 27.00 138.14
CA SER A 629 132.82 26.71 137.72
C SER A 629 132.09 25.62 138.60
N ALA A 630 130.73 25.58 138.57
CA ALA A 630 129.77 24.52 139.04
C ALA A 630 128.33 24.89 138.52
N ILE A 631 127.47 24.04 137.91
CA ILE A 631 126.64 22.90 138.39
C ILE A 631 125.42 23.31 139.26
N GLU A 632 124.17 22.95 138.89
CA GLU A 632 123.26 22.00 139.62
C GLU A 632 121.80 21.87 139.07
N ASN A 633 121.16 20.72 139.37
CA ASN A 633 119.95 20.03 138.85
C ASN A 633 118.54 20.66 139.04
N SER A 634 117.56 20.23 138.22
CA SER A 634 116.14 19.82 138.55
C SER A 634 115.14 20.04 137.36
N LEU A 635 113.92 19.48 137.29
CA LEU A 635 113.41 18.09 137.43
C LEU A 635 111.91 18.03 136.94
N TYR A 636 111.38 16.84 136.64
CA TYR A 636 109.95 16.43 136.53
C TYR A 636 109.03 16.65 135.29
N SER A 637 108.37 15.54 134.92
CA SER A 637 106.94 15.37 134.54
C SER A 637 106.43 15.71 133.11
N MET A 638 105.45 15.00 132.50
CA MET A 638 105.02 13.58 132.51
C MET A 638 103.90 13.36 131.42
N LYS A 639 103.62 12.10 131.07
CA LYS A 639 102.39 11.55 130.43
C LYS A 639 102.12 11.75 128.91
N SER A 640 102.32 10.63 128.21
CA SER A 640 101.31 9.81 127.50
C SER A 640 100.44 10.34 126.35
N ASN A 641 100.45 9.51 125.30
CA ASN A 641 99.39 9.22 124.32
C ASN A 641 99.05 10.32 123.29
#